data_AF-A0A0N1PDF6-F1
#
_entry.id   AF-A0A0N1PDF6-F1
#
_cell.length_a   1.000
_cell.length_b   1.000
_cell.length_c   1.000
_cell.angle_alpha   90.00
_cell.angle_beta   90.00
_cell.angle_gamma   90.00
#
_symmetry.space_group_name_H-M   'P 1'
#
loop_
_entity.id
_entity.type
_entity.pdbx_description
1 polymer ?
#
loop_
_entity_poly.entity_id
_entity_poly.type
_entity_poly.pdbx_seq_one_letter_code
_entity_poly.pdbx_strand_id
1 'polypeptide(L)'
;MLSILTAMDGEAARNAAGGAKPLSAMDLLRLKSILQACGVSEVHGSLHIYARPETIHLISPRDLSFLVENAEALASLQDLRYDVRAFTGILWGMLQNAERQVCRVLRAAKVEAPGRDVVYEEAAVAAAVPSASAASSSTCALPKESASGEKSGRSYTITDIHTAVYHYLVQVFRVTVLLRAFESPNARAEVRNARRVAQIDVDSVARLANLLTNLFLCEAGEAPSTPVGAGAGVLNVCAAYSTVGHHLFRTTETALSSVMVLLAALAARGGSGARPILRYFHGVDAWKASALGLLVTESYGAAIQSLLFALLQRRRDFDNVEEVVARLLLSRLATRPPYQWRPFRLLYFGVQAVDSGEVSAAVDRQGSCTYGQLLVFRRIQAVLQSSLTTNGRETAEEASCVKALRRAVAAQVQREWIDGTEASAAERRSNNSCGTQSGSPTHPPLLSYYQLIVLASIQGMPEADLTKDAELVRRAERTKLSCEAEVLVPSFLRLLFACCYTVPTSKDSTMTHSLLSTPSTVALYESLSKHIFQIPLCSHAATAKEVNVLYASSGLRIDTLIDLCVWNAAQNTLEDAQEVAEGIVEERSRASNDANRDSASLSARNLPPFPVSEDHMQPPAPLPALPQPPTPTVALFQLLRRDVLLLFDGNEDVLKHTPEAARVRAKKFPEGFRAMTLTTVRLVFSALSSAGLFHDIPSTAMLPTVAQLFALRAYYPPPLHATEAEHKAMMRLIALMQTTLATLPQQMNPSTVNDLLRKQLVPMSISAGQSNRLQLALFEAYLRAMATTSAANAVSDELMLRHWVDVAIPAITNRYSAALANAGHDFLIAAFRAEKYVSPLFAPTYVALYIPNAALESPAGSGGGTLGREPTYPPLSVGVIQHFARWVRAACHGIERCDSTALARLFEEEALADDGVAMPASMLAVRHHLAELSPTQRAALSKVTPTSAALLVVSALFDRLCLLWNSTPGHVKGARDLFMAYFSGLCNLLQCTNTAVVQRVCASIEAIEVEHLRGSGNIQFQFLKYVSSVVDNVRGPSKVGIAEWYLKMNKRIHEQNFGKNSKL
;
A
#
# COMPACT_ATOMS: atom_id res chain seq x y z
N MET A 1 -8.35 -4.56 19.86
CA MET A 1 -8.63 -3.67 18.70
C MET A 1 -8.04 -4.26 17.43
N LEU A 2 -6.72 -4.48 17.34
CA LEU A 2 -6.10 -5.22 16.22
C LEU A 2 -6.74 -6.60 15.99
N SER A 3 -7.06 -7.38 17.03
CA SER A 3 -7.72 -8.70 16.88
C SER A 3 -9.18 -8.63 16.39
N ILE A 4 -9.86 -7.48 16.55
CA ILE A 4 -11.25 -7.28 16.11
C ILE A 4 -11.25 -6.80 14.65
N LEU A 5 -10.36 -5.85 14.33
CA LEU A 5 -10.12 -5.42 12.95
C LEU A 5 -9.56 -6.56 12.08
N THR A 6 -8.66 -7.41 12.60
CA THR A 6 -8.14 -8.59 11.86
C THR A 6 -9.12 -9.76 11.78
N ALA A 7 -10.16 -9.80 12.62
CA ALA A 7 -11.27 -10.74 12.50
C ALA A 7 -12.33 -10.26 11.49
N MET A 8 -12.52 -8.94 11.36
CA MET A 8 -13.48 -8.33 10.41
C MET A 8 -12.87 -8.05 9.03
N ASP A 9 -11.65 -7.51 8.94
CA ASP A 9 -10.86 -7.38 7.68
C ASP A 9 -10.25 -8.73 7.24
N GLY A 10 -10.31 -9.75 8.11
CA GLY A 10 -9.79 -11.08 7.86
C GLY A 10 -10.39 -11.75 6.63
N GLU A 11 -11.66 -11.54 6.30
CA GLU A 11 -12.27 -12.13 5.10
C GLU A 11 -11.67 -11.57 3.80
N ALA A 12 -11.47 -10.25 3.70
CA ALA A 12 -10.94 -9.62 2.48
C ALA A 12 -9.44 -9.90 2.26
N ALA A 13 -8.64 -9.94 3.34
CA ALA A 13 -7.22 -10.26 3.27
C ALA A 13 -6.94 -11.78 3.17
N ARG A 14 -7.77 -12.65 3.76
CA ARG A 14 -7.60 -14.12 3.72
C ARG A 14 -8.16 -14.77 2.46
N ASN A 15 -9.17 -14.17 1.81
CA ASN A 15 -9.60 -14.59 0.47
C ASN A 15 -8.50 -14.40 -0.59
N ALA A 16 -7.48 -13.58 -0.32
CA ALA A 16 -6.28 -13.46 -1.15
C ALA A 16 -5.17 -14.48 -0.79
N ALA A 17 -5.25 -15.16 0.36
CA ALA A 17 -4.17 -16.00 0.90
C ALA A 17 -4.48 -17.50 0.99
N GLY A 18 -5.71 -17.94 0.70
CA GLY A 18 -6.04 -19.37 0.57
C GLY A 18 -5.92 -20.17 1.88
N GLY A 19 -7.01 -20.24 2.64
CA GLY A 19 -7.20 -21.22 3.72
C GLY A 19 -7.11 -20.67 5.15
N ALA A 20 -7.78 -21.39 6.07
CA ALA A 20 -7.75 -21.12 7.50
C ALA A 20 -6.34 -21.28 8.09
N LYS A 21 -6.01 -20.48 9.13
CA LYS A 21 -4.74 -20.57 9.84
C LYS A 21 -4.52 -22.03 10.33
N PRO A 22 -3.37 -22.68 10.04
CA PRO A 22 -3.10 -24.01 10.56
C PRO A 22 -3.04 -23.95 12.08
N LEU A 23 -3.90 -24.73 12.75
CA LEU A 23 -3.87 -24.87 14.21
C LEU A 23 -2.63 -25.64 14.64
N SER A 24 -2.02 -25.22 15.76
CA SER A 24 -1.00 -26.04 16.40
C SER A 24 -1.64 -27.29 17.03
N ALA A 25 -0.87 -28.36 17.18
CA ALA A 25 -1.33 -29.56 17.88
C ALA A 25 -1.78 -29.26 19.33
N MET A 26 -1.14 -28.27 19.97
CA MET A 26 -1.50 -27.81 21.31
C MET A 26 -2.85 -27.08 21.35
N ASP A 27 -3.14 -26.25 20.35
CA ASP A 27 -4.43 -25.56 20.27
C ASP A 27 -5.57 -26.56 20.02
N LEU A 28 -5.33 -27.57 19.19
CA LEU A 28 -6.30 -28.64 18.91
C LEU A 28 -6.58 -29.48 20.17
N LEU A 29 -5.54 -29.84 20.95
CA LEU A 29 -5.70 -30.52 22.23
C LEU A 29 -6.49 -29.67 23.24
N ARG A 30 -6.21 -28.36 23.30
CA ARG A 30 -6.93 -27.44 24.19
C ARG A 30 -8.39 -27.29 23.79
N LEU A 31 -8.71 -27.21 22.49
CA LEU A 31 -10.08 -27.20 22.00
C LEU A 31 -10.83 -28.47 22.41
N LYS A 32 -10.21 -29.65 22.23
CA LYS A 32 -10.80 -30.94 22.66
C LYS A 32 -11.05 -30.99 24.16
N SER A 33 -10.10 -30.51 24.97
CA SER A 33 -10.22 -30.45 26.43
C SER A 33 -11.38 -29.54 26.87
N ILE A 34 -11.54 -28.36 26.25
CA ILE A 34 -12.66 -27.45 26.56
C ILE A 34 -13.99 -28.08 26.16
N LEU A 35 -14.08 -28.71 24.98
CA LEU A 35 -15.30 -29.39 24.53
C LEU A 35 -15.67 -30.59 25.41
N GLN A 36 -14.68 -31.34 25.91
CA GLN A 36 -14.85 -32.38 26.93
C GLN A 36 -15.40 -31.80 28.23
N ALA A 37 -14.81 -30.70 28.71
CA ALA A 37 -15.26 -30.03 29.93
C ALA A 37 -16.69 -29.49 29.81
N CYS A 38 -17.13 -29.12 28.60
CA CYS A 38 -18.51 -28.70 28.33
C CYS A 38 -19.50 -29.88 28.23
N GLY A 39 -19.02 -31.13 28.28
CA GLY A 39 -19.86 -32.33 28.11
C GLY A 39 -20.26 -32.61 26.65
N VAL A 40 -19.47 -32.14 25.67
CA VAL A 40 -19.79 -32.11 24.24
C VAL A 40 -18.85 -33.01 23.41
N SER A 41 -18.08 -33.88 24.05
CA SER A 41 -17.06 -34.72 23.40
C SER A 41 -17.55 -36.07 22.90
N GLU A 42 -16.79 -36.66 21.96
CA GLU A 42 -16.97 -38.03 21.45
C GLU A 42 -16.83 -39.07 22.57
N VAL A 43 -17.88 -39.88 22.80
CA VAL A 43 -17.81 -41.06 23.68
C VAL A 43 -17.24 -42.21 22.85
N HIS A 44 -16.09 -42.75 23.25
CA HIS A 44 -15.45 -43.86 22.54
C HIS A 44 -16.38 -45.10 22.55
N GLY A 45 -16.80 -45.56 21.36
CA GLY A 45 -17.55 -46.81 21.18
C GLY A 45 -19.02 -46.68 20.73
N SER A 46 -19.53 -45.47 20.53
CA SER A 46 -20.92 -45.23 20.07
C SER A 46 -20.93 -44.24 18.90
N LEU A 47 -21.62 -44.60 17.80
CA LEU A 47 -21.94 -43.69 16.68
C LEU A 47 -22.93 -42.57 17.08
N HIS A 48 -23.39 -42.57 18.34
CA HIS A 48 -24.30 -41.57 18.89
C HIS A 48 -23.56 -40.72 19.91
N ILE A 49 -23.50 -39.42 19.63
CA ILE A 49 -22.93 -38.40 20.50
C ILE A 49 -24.01 -38.03 21.53
N TYR A 50 -23.68 -38.08 22.83
CA TYR A 50 -24.62 -37.76 23.91
C TYR A 50 -24.10 -36.57 24.73
N ALA A 51 -24.90 -35.52 24.84
CA ALA A 51 -24.73 -34.52 25.89
C ALA A 51 -25.05 -35.17 27.24
N ARG A 52 -24.14 -35.07 28.22
CA ARG A 52 -24.41 -35.45 29.61
C ARG A 52 -25.03 -34.24 30.33
N PRO A 53 -26.32 -34.23 30.66
CA PRO A 53 -26.97 -33.08 31.29
C PRO A 53 -26.37 -32.75 32.67
N GLU A 54 -25.82 -33.75 33.33
CA GLU A 54 -25.22 -33.70 34.67
C GLU A 54 -23.85 -33.00 34.71
N THR A 55 -23.22 -32.74 33.54
CA THR A 55 -21.85 -32.19 33.44
C THR A 55 -21.75 -30.92 32.61
N ILE A 56 -22.86 -30.18 32.40
CA ILE A 56 -22.82 -28.90 31.68
C ILE A 56 -22.12 -27.86 32.56
N HIS A 57 -20.79 -27.78 32.45
CA HIS A 57 -20.01 -26.74 33.10
C HIS A 57 -20.21 -25.40 32.38
N LEU A 58 -20.36 -24.33 33.17
CA LEU A 58 -20.29 -22.96 32.68
C LEU A 58 -18.91 -22.73 32.04
N ILE A 59 -18.89 -22.37 30.75
CA ILE A 59 -17.64 -22.07 30.03
C ILE A 59 -16.96 -20.89 30.72
N SER A 60 -15.73 -21.08 31.19
CA SER A 60 -15.00 -20.00 31.86
C SER A 60 -14.78 -18.83 30.89
N PRO A 61 -14.70 -17.58 31.36
CA PRO A 61 -14.41 -16.43 30.48
C PRO A 61 -13.10 -16.59 29.70
N ARG A 62 -12.11 -17.30 30.24
CA ARG A 62 -10.83 -17.55 29.57
C ARG A 62 -10.97 -18.55 28.44
N ASP A 63 -11.73 -19.61 28.65
CA ASP A 63 -11.97 -20.65 27.64
C ASP A 63 -12.88 -20.13 26.53
N LEU A 64 -13.87 -19.32 26.88
CA LEU A 64 -14.73 -18.65 25.90
C LEU A 64 -13.92 -17.72 24.98
N SER A 65 -12.96 -16.96 25.52
CA SER A 65 -12.05 -16.15 24.68
C SER A 65 -11.21 -17.02 23.73
N PHE A 66 -10.69 -18.14 24.22
CA PHE A 66 -9.90 -19.05 23.41
C PHE A 66 -10.73 -19.72 22.31
N LEU A 67 -11.98 -20.05 22.59
CA LEU A 67 -12.92 -20.56 21.57
C LEU A 67 -13.19 -19.50 20.50
N VAL A 68 -13.39 -18.23 20.88
CA VAL A 68 -13.59 -17.12 19.93
C VAL A 68 -12.39 -16.93 19.00
N GLU A 69 -11.17 -16.98 19.53
CA GLU A 69 -9.94 -16.91 18.73
C GLU A 69 -9.83 -18.03 17.69
N ASN A 70 -10.53 -19.15 17.91
CA ASN A 70 -10.53 -20.34 17.05
C ASN A 70 -11.92 -20.67 16.49
N ALA A 71 -12.82 -19.68 16.37
CA ALA A 71 -14.22 -19.88 15.97
C ALA A 71 -14.37 -20.47 14.55
N GLU A 72 -13.59 -19.97 13.58
CA GLU A 72 -13.56 -20.50 12.20
C GLU A 72 -13.11 -21.96 12.17
N ALA A 73 -12.10 -22.29 12.97
CA ALA A 73 -11.59 -23.64 13.14
C ALA A 73 -12.67 -24.59 13.68
N LEU A 74 -13.40 -24.18 14.73
CA LEU A 74 -14.52 -24.94 15.29
C LEU A 74 -15.62 -25.22 14.25
N ALA A 75 -15.86 -24.27 13.34
CA ALA A 75 -16.89 -24.36 12.31
C ALA A 75 -16.48 -25.20 11.09
N SER A 76 -15.22 -25.12 10.66
CA SER A 76 -14.76 -25.62 9.35
C SER A 76 -13.88 -26.87 9.40
N LEU A 77 -13.12 -27.14 10.47
CA LEU A 77 -12.17 -28.26 10.52
C LEU A 77 -12.88 -29.60 10.70
N GLN A 78 -12.71 -30.50 9.72
CA GLN A 78 -13.28 -31.85 9.73
C GLN A 78 -12.71 -32.74 10.85
N ASP A 79 -11.45 -32.52 11.24
CA ASP A 79 -10.76 -33.33 12.26
C ASP A 79 -11.28 -33.11 13.69
N LEU A 80 -12.12 -32.09 13.89
CA LEU A 80 -12.72 -31.77 15.18
C LEU A 80 -14.14 -32.34 15.26
N ARG A 81 -14.29 -33.47 15.96
CA ARG A 81 -15.57 -34.14 16.23
C ARG A 81 -16.11 -33.74 17.61
N TYR A 82 -17.34 -33.21 17.66
CA TYR A 82 -18.04 -32.84 18.88
C TYR A 82 -19.56 -32.75 18.64
N ASP A 83 -20.38 -32.80 19.70
CA ASP A 83 -21.83 -32.58 19.61
C ASP A 83 -22.17 -31.12 19.30
N VAL A 84 -22.22 -30.77 18.01
CA VAL A 84 -22.50 -29.38 17.62
C VAL A 84 -23.88 -28.91 18.11
N ARG A 85 -24.86 -29.82 18.23
CA ARG A 85 -26.22 -29.48 18.67
C ARG A 85 -26.24 -29.13 20.16
N ALA A 86 -25.57 -29.92 20.99
CA ALA A 86 -25.44 -29.62 22.41
C ALA A 86 -24.64 -28.33 22.64
N PHE A 87 -23.53 -28.15 21.92
CA PHE A 87 -22.70 -26.95 22.05
C PHE A 87 -23.43 -25.68 21.65
N THR A 88 -24.13 -25.69 20.50
CA THR A 88 -24.98 -24.56 20.11
C THR A 88 -26.11 -24.33 21.10
N GLY A 89 -26.69 -25.39 21.67
CA GLY A 89 -27.64 -25.32 22.80
C GLY A 89 -27.11 -24.48 23.97
N ILE A 90 -25.89 -24.78 24.43
CA ILE A 90 -25.21 -24.06 25.51
C ILE A 90 -24.99 -22.59 25.12
N LEU A 91 -24.48 -22.32 23.92
CA LEU A 91 -24.22 -20.96 23.45
C LEU A 91 -25.51 -20.11 23.39
N TRP A 92 -26.59 -20.64 22.83
CA TRP A 92 -27.89 -19.95 22.82
C TRP A 92 -28.44 -19.73 24.24
N GLY A 93 -28.28 -20.69 25.14
CA GLY A 93 -28.67 -20.53 26.56
C GLY A 93 -27.86 -19.44 27.27
N MET A 94 -26.56 -19.35 27.00
CA MET A 94 -25.69 -18.29 27.50
C MET A 94 -26.11 -16.91 26.98
N LEU A 95 -26.51 -16.81 25.71
CA LEU A 95 -26.98 -15.55 25.10
C LEU A 95 -28.31 -15.09 25.70
N GLN A 96 -29.28 -15.99 25.83
CA GLN A 96 -30.59 -15.71 26.43
C GLN A 96 -30.48 -15.32 27.91
N ASN A 97 -29.58 -15.98 28.66
CA ASN A 97 -29.32 -15.58 30.05
C ASN A 97 -28.74 -14.17 30.12
N ALA A 98 -27.75 -13.85 29.27
CA ALA A 98 -27.18 -12.51 29.22
C ALA A 98 -28.23 -11.45 28.85
N GLU A 99 -29.10 -11.70 27.87
CA GLU A 99 -30.23 -10.81 27.52
C GLU A 99 -31.09 -10.46 28.73
N ARG A 100 -31.56 -11.48 29.49
CA ARG A 100 -32.43 -11.28 30.66
C ARG A 100 -31.73 -10.47 31.75
N GLN A 101 -30.45 -10.74 31.99
CA GLN A 101 -29.70 -10.07 33.05
C GLN A 101 -29.41 -8.61 32.70
N VAL A 102 -29.02 -8.32 31.46
CA VAL A 102 -28.84 -6.93 31.01
C VAL A 102 -30.18 -6.17 31.12
N CYS A 103 -31.28 -6.75 30.65
CA CYS A 103 -32.61 -6.15 30.77
C CYS A 103 -33.01 -5.86 32.22
N ARG A 104 -32.78 -6.81 33.13
CA ARG A 104 -33.05 -6.65 34.55
C ARG A 104 -32.29 -5.46 35.15
N VAL A 105 -31.01 -5.32 34.82
CA VAL A 105 -30.19 -4.22 35.34
C VAL A 105 -30.64 -2.87 34.78
N LEU A 106 -30.94 -2.78 33.47
CA LEU A 106 -31.39 -1.53 32.85
C LEU A 106 -32.76 -1.07 33.37
N ARG A 107 -33.67 -2.00 33.66
CA ARG A 107 -34.96 -1.69 34.31
C ARG A 107 -34.77 -1.23 35.76
N ALA A 108 -33.92 -1.91 36.53
CA ALA A 108 -33.62 -1.53 37.92
C ALA A 108 -32.99 -0.13 38.01
N ALA A 109 -32.15 0.23 37.03
CA ALA A 109 -31.56 1.55 36.90
C ALA A 109 -32.52 2.63 36.36
N LYS A 110 -33.80 2.31 36.10
CA LYS A 110 -34.81 3.18 35.47
C LYS A 110 -34.32 3.79 34.15
N VAL A 111 -33.55 3.02 33.38
CA VAL A 111 -33.11 3.40 32.02
C VAL A 111 -34.24 3.07 31.04
N GLU A 112 -34.89 1.92 31.16
CA GLU A 112 -36.15 1.64 30.43
C GLU A 112 -37.37 2.14 31.21
N ALA A 113 -38.36 2.73 30.53
CA ALA A 113 -39.63 3.09 31.18
C ALA A 113 -40.42 1.83 31.59
N PRO A 114 -41.18 1.87 32.71
CA PRO A 114 -42.08 0.78 33.06
C PRO A 114 -43.26 0.73 32.08
N GLY A 115 -43.22 -0.18 31.09
CA GLY A 115 -44.31 -0.26 30.10
C GLY A 115 -44.37 -1.53 29.22
N ARG A 116 -45.46 -2.28 29.42
CA ARG A 116 -46.22 -3.20 28.53
C ARG A 116 -45.89 -4.70 28.33
N ASP A 117 -44.88 -5.27 29.00
CA ASP A 117 -44.64 -6.74 28.99
C ASP A 117 -44.88 -7.44 30.34
N VAL A 118 -45.65 -6.81 31.25
CA VAL A 118 -46.05 -7.41 32.54
C VAL A 118 -46.86 -8.71 32.37
N VAL A 119 -47.35 -9.00 31.16
CA VAL A 119 -48.16 -10.19 30.87
C VAL A 119 -47.32 -11.46 30.63
N TYR A 120 -46.02 -11.37 30.35
CA TYR A 120 -45.18 -12.56 30.07
C TYR A 120 -44.34 -13.07 31.24
N GLU A 121 -44.04 -12.24 32.25
CA GLU A 121 -43.30 -12.71 33.44
C GLU A 121 -44.15 -13.61 34.35
N GLU A 122 -45.46 -13.36 34.48
CA GLU A 122 -46.35 -14.23 35.28
C GLU A 122 -46.53 -15.62 34.65
N ALA A 123 -46.47 -15.74 33.32
CA ALA A 123 -46.56 -17.02 32.62
C ALA A 123 -45.27 -17.85 32.70
N ALA A 124 -44.09 -17.20 32.76
CA ALA A 124 -42.79 -17.87 32.85
C ALA A 124 -42.47 -18.39 34.27
N VAL A 125 -42.96 -17.70 35.31
CA VAL A 125 -42.81 -18.15 36.70
C VAL A 125 -43.73 -19.34 37.01
N ALA A 126 -44.90 -19.43 36.38
CA ALA A 126 -45.83 -20.55 36.54
C ALA A 126 -45.36 -21.87 35.90
N ALA A 127 -44.45 -21.82 34.90
CA ALA A 127 -43.99 -22.99 34.15
C ALA A 127 -42.73 -23.68 34.72
N ALA A 128 -42.10 -23.13 35.76
CA ALA A 128 -40.79 -23.56 36.26
C ALA A 128 -40.81 -24.45 37.51
N VAL A 129 -41.92 -25.14 37.81
CA VAL A 129 -41.97 -26.15 38.90
C VAL A 129 -42.07 -27.55 38.31
N PRO A 130 -40.99 -28.36 38.45
CA PRO A 130 -41.18 -29.75 38.86
C PRO A 130 -40.31 -30.15 40.08
N SER A 131 -40.79 -31.21 40.71
CA SER A 131 -40.51 -31.81 42.02
C SER A 131 -39.06 -32.19 42.35
N ALA A 132 -38.79 -32.18 43.67
CA ALA A 132 -37.55 -32.54 44.35
C ALA A 132 -37.01 -33.96 44.07
N SER A 133 -35.67 -34.09 43.89
CA SER A 133 -34.79 -34.85 44.81
C SER A 133 -33.30 -34.69 44.48
N ALA A 134 -32.48 -34.78 45.55
CA ALA A 134 -31.03 -35.03 45.64
C ALA A 134 -30.02 -33.90 45.31
N ALA A 135 -29.18 -33.64 46.31
CA ALA A 135 -28.26 -32.53 46.50
C ALA A 135 -26.91 -32.66 45.78
N SER A 136 -26.30 -31.52 45.44
CA SER A 136 -24.96 -31.17 45.95
C SER A 136 -24.69 -29.67 45.79
N SER A 137 -24.09 -29.10 46.82
CA SER A 137 -23.96 -27.68 47.12
C SER A 137 -22.70 -27.04 46.54
N SER A 138 -22.80 -25.81 46.01
CA SER A 138 -21.73 -24.82 46.13
C SER A 138 -22.34 -23.46 46.51
N THR A 139 -21.96 -23.00 47.69
CA THR A 139 -22.44 -21.80 48.35
C THR A 139 -21.87 -20.54 47.71
N CYS A 140 -22.74 -19.71 47.13
CA CYS A 140 -22.54 -18.27 47.06
C CYS A 140 -23.80 -17.63 47.65
N ALA A 141 -23.67 -17.04 48.83
CA ALA A 141 -24.79 -16.53 49.61
C ALA A 141 -25.52 -15.40 48.87
N LEU A 142 -26.79 -15.64 48.53
CA LEU A 142 -27.77 -14.59 48.24
C LEU A 142 -28.38 -14.09 49.56
N PRO A 143 -28.66 -12.79 49.72
CA PRO A 143 -29.62 -12.33 50.71
C PRO A 143 -31.04 -12.69 50.21
N LYS A 144 -31.78 -13.45 51.03
CA LYS A 144 -33.24 -13.58 50.90
C LYS A 144 -33.88 -12.23 51.21
N GLU A 145 -34.50 -11.58 50.23
CA GLU A 145 -35.47 -10.52 50.51
C GLU A 145 -36.86 -11.15 50.69
N SER A 146 -37.30 -11.18 51.94
CA SER A 146 -38.68 -11.36 52.32
C SER A 146 -39.52 -10.18 51.84
N ALA A 147 -40.66 -10.49 51.23
CA ALA A 147 -41.70 -9.52 50.88
C ALA A 147 -42.17 -8.76 52.13
N SER A 148 -41.82 -7.47 52.22
CA SER A 148 -42.61 -6.42 52.89
C SER A 148 -41.85 -5.09 52.88
N GLY A 149 -42.51 -4.03 52.42
CA GLY A 149 -42.19 -2.66 52.83
C GLY A 149 -41.36 -1.85 51.82
N GLU A 150 -41.96 -0.75 51.39
CA GLU A 150 -41.35 0.38 50.70
C GLU A 150 -39.88 0.63 51.09
N LYS A 151 -38.97 0.55 50.11
CA LYS A 151 -37.63 1.13 50.24
C LYS A 151 -37.32 2.02 49.05
N SER A 152 -37.36 3.32 49.36
CA SER A 152 -36.49 4.40 48.88
C SER A 152 -35.65 4.10 47.64
N GLY A 153 -35.90 4.87 46.58
CA GLY A 153 -35.20 4.78 45.31
C GLY A 153 -33.68 4.97 45.45
N ARG A 154 -32.95 3.85 45.40
CA ARG A 154 -31.50 3.85 45.23
C ARG A 154 -31.18 4.45 43.86
N SER A 155 -30.50 5.60 43.82
CA SER A 155 -29.95 6.13 42.57
C SER A 155 -28.77 5.26 42.14
N TYR A 156 -28.86 4.69 40.94
CA TYR A 156 -27.75 3.94 40.35
C TYR A 156 -26.74 4.93 39.77
N THR A 157 -25.46 4.75 40.09
CA THR A 157 -24.36 5.47 39.42
C THR A 157 -23.93 4.74 38.15
N ILE A 158 -23.23 5.42 37.24
CA ILE A 158 -22.64 4.79 36.04
C ILE A 158 -21.71 3.62 36.38
N THR A 159 -21.02 3.69 37.52
CA THR A 159 -20.15 2.63 38.03
C THR A 159 -20.93 1.41 38.49
N ASP A 160 -22.09 1.60 39.13
CA ASP A 160 -22.97 0.51 39.54
C ASP A 160 -23.51 -0.24 38.31
N ILE A 161 -23.93 0.51 37.29
CA ILE A 161 -24.45 -0.05 36.04
C ILE A 161 -23.35 -0.79 35.28
N HIS A 162 -22.17 -0.18 35.12
CA HIS A 162 -21.04 -0.81 34.44
C HIS A 162 -20.65 -2.13 35.12
N THR A 163 -20.50 -2.14 36.45
CA THR A 163 -20.09 -3.35 37.19
C THR A 163 -21.12 -4.48 37.05
N ALA A 164 -22.40 -4.15 37.03
CA ALA A 164 -23.48 -5.12 36.90
C ALA A 164 -23.62 -5.68 35.46
N VAL A 165 -23.35 -4.87 34.43
CA VAL A 165 -23.63 -5.22 33.01
C VAL A 165 -22.39 -5.70 32.26
N TYR A 166 -21.18 -5.27 32.63
CA TYR A 166 -19.95 -5.49 31.87
C TYR A 166 -19.69 -6.96 31.50
N HIS A 167 -19.76 -7.88 32.46
CA HIS A 167 -19.46 -9.29 32.20
C HIS A 167 -20.47 -9.93 31.22
N TYR A 168 -21.74 -9.50 31.26
CA TYR A 168 -22.76 -9.94 30.32
C TYR A 168 -22.53 -9.38 28.91
N LEU A 169 -22.10 -8.13 28.77
CA LEU A 169 -21.76 -7.56 27.45
C LEU A 169 -20.57 -8.29 26.80
N VAL A 170 -19.53 -8.61 27.60
CA VAL A 170 -18.39 -9.39 27.13
C VAL A 170 -18.81 -10.81 26.73
N GLN A 171 -19.71 -11.43 27.50
CA GLN A 171 -20.29 -12.74 27.17
C GLN A 171 -21.09 -12.69 25.88
N VAL A 172 -21.96 -11.68 25.70
CA VAL A 172 -22.74 -11.45 24.47
C VAL A 172 -21.80 -11.38 23.28
N PHE A 173 -20.80 -10.49 23.32
CA PHE A 173 -19.82 -10.35 22.24
C PHE A 173 -19.16 -11.67 21.84
N ARG A 174 -18.71 -12.45 22.82
CA ARG A 174 -17.98 -13.70 22.54
C ARG A 174 -18.90 -14.79 21.98
N VAL A 175 -20.09 -14.94 22.55
CA VAL A 175 -21.06 -15.95 22.12
C VAL A 175 -21.59 -15.65 20.73
N THR A 176 -21.88 -14.39 20.40
CA THR A 176 -22.37 -14.01 19.06
C THR A 176 -21.33 -14.21 17.97
N VAL A 177 -20.04 -13.97 18.26
CA VAL A 177 -18.94 -14.26 17.32
C VAL A 177 -18.85 -15.76 17.02
N LEU A 178 -18.97 -16.62 18.03
CA LEU A 178 -18.99 -18.08 17.84
C LEU A 178 -20.19 -18.55 17.02
N LEU A 179 -21.40 -18.08 17.38
CA LEU A 179 -22.62 -18.41 16.65
C LEU A 179 -22.56 -17.92 15.21
N ARG A 180 -22.00 -16.73 14.95
CA ARG A 180 -21.80 -16.21 13.59
C ARG A 180 -20.89 -17.12 12.77
N ALA A 181 -19.79 -17.61 13.34
CA ALA A 181 -18.89 -18.53 12.64
C ALA A 181 -19.61 -19.82 12.20
N PHE A 182 -20.60 -20.28 12.98
CA PHE A 182 -21.38 -21.48 12.67
C PHE A 182 -22.45 -21.23 11.59
N GLU A 183 -22.85 -19.97 11.41
CA GLU A 183 -23.74 -19.53 10.32
C GLU A 183 -22.98 -19.14 9.03
N SER A 184 -21.65 -19.20 9.04
CA SER A 184 -20.80 -18.89 7.87
C SER A 184 -21.06 -19.88 6.71
N PRO A 185 -20.99 -19.43 5.44
CA PRO A 185 -21.05 -20.34 4.29
C PRO A 185 -19.91 -21.38 4.28
N ASN A 186 -18.78 -21.08 4.92
CA ASN A 186 -17.62 -21.96 5.03
C ASN A 186 -17.73 -22.99 6.18
N ALA A 187 -18.78 -22.91 7.00
CA ALA A 187 -19.02 -23.87 8.07
C ALA A 187 -19.41 -25.23 7.48
N ARG A 188 -19.01 -26.32 8.15
CA ARG A 188 -19.40 -27.69 7.76
C ARG A 188 -20.92 -27.80 7.75
N ALA A 189 -21.46 -28.58 6.82
CA ALA A 189 -22.91 -28.79 6.72
C ALA A 189 -23.53 -29.35 8.02
N GLU A 190 -22.80 -30.21 8.74
CA GLU A 190 -23.22 -30.71 10.05
C GLU A 190 -23.35 -29.59 11.09
N VAL A 191 -22.43 -28.62 11.09
CA VAL A 191 -22.43 -27.47 12.02
C VAL A 191 -23.58 -26.54 11.68
N ARG A 192 -23.72 -26.20 10.40
CA ARG A 192 -24.79 -25.33 9.91
C ARG A 192 -26.16 -25.94 10.18
N ASN A 193 -26.32 -27.27 10.04
CA ASN A 193 -27.60 -27.97 10.20
C ASN A 193 -27.85 -28.56 11.61
N ALA A 194 -26.90 -28.45 12.54
CA ALA A 194 -26.92 -29.13 13.84
C ALA A 194 -28.17 -28.83 14.69
N ARG A 195 -28.64 -27.58 14.67
CA ARG A 195 -29.84 -27.13 15.38
C ARG A 195 -30.70 -26.32 14.42
N ARG A 196 -32.00 -26.63 14.34
CA ARG A 196 -32.99 -25.71 13.78
C ARG A 196 -33.05 -24.50 14.71
N VAL A 197 -32.54 -23.35 14.26
CA VAL A 197 -32.72 -22.08 14.97
C VAL A 197 -34.21 -21.83 15.08
N ALA A 198 -34.72 -21.78 16.31
CA ALA A 198 -36.13 -21.55 16.55
C ALA A 198 -36.46 -20.07 16.35
N GLN A 199 -37.71 -19.75 16.04
CA GLN A 199 -38.15 -18.36 15.95
C GLN A 199 -37.87 -17.59 17.25
N ILE A 200 -37.96 -18.27 18.39
CA ILE A 200 -37.67 -17.72 19.72
C ILE A 200 -36.21 -17.26 19.86
N ASP A 201 -35.27 -17.93 19.18
CA ASP A 201 -33.85 -17.57 19.18
C ASP A 201 -33.64 -16.29 18.36
N VAL A 202 -34.30 -16.17 17.20
CA VAL A 202 -34.29 -14.95 16.37
C VAL A 202 -34.91 -13.77 17.13
N ASP A 203 -36.03 -13.99 17.81
CA ASP A 203 -36.72 -12.95 18.59
C ASP A 203 -35.86 -12.48 19.78
N SER A 204 -35.14 -13.40 20.44
CA SER A 204 -34.18 -13.09 21.51
C SER A 204 -33.03 -12.23 21.03
N VAL A 205 -32.41 -12.58 19.89
CA VAL A 205 -31.33 -11.75 19.31
C VAL A 205 -31.85 -10.38 18.90
N ALA A 206 -33.04 -10.30 18.31
CA ALA A 206 -33.64 -9.03 17.92
C ALA A 206 -33.97 -8.13 19.13
N ARG A 207 -34.47 -8.70 20.24
CA ARG A 207 -34.69 -7.95 21.49
C ARG A 207 -33.37 -7.48 22.11
N LEU A 208 -32.37 -8.35 22.18
CA LEU A 208 -31.04 -7.99 22.66
C LEU A 208 -30.43 -6.87 21.81
N ALA A 209 -30.57 -6.93 20.49
CA ALA A 209 -30.10 -5.89 19.59
C ALA A 209 -30.77 -4.53 19.88
N ASN A 210 -32.10 -4.50 20.08
CA ASN A 210 -32.83 -3.29 20.45
C ASN A 210 -32.37 -2.73 21.80
N LEU A 211 -32.22 -3.61 22.80
CA LEU A 211 -31.80 -3.22 24.13
C LEU A 211 -30.39 -2.59 24.14
N LEU A 212 -29.44 -3.20 23.42
CA LEU A 212 -28.09 -2.67 23.29
C LEU A 212 -28.06 -1.39 22.44
N THR A 213 -28.95 -1.26 21.46
CA THR A 213 -29.11 -0.03 20.67
C THR A 213 -29.56 1.13 21.55
N ASN A 214 -30.57 0.90 22.40
CA ASN A 214 -31.08 1.91 23.33
C ASN A 214 -30.01 2.32 24.34
N LEU A 215 -29.30 1.34 24.92
CA LEU A 215 -28.19 1.61 25.83
C LEU A 215 -27.12 2.48 25.16
N PHE A 216 -26.71 2.12 23.94
CA PHE A 216 -25.69 2.85 23.18
C PHE A 216 -26.13 4.29 22.82
N LEU A 217 -27.41 4.48 22.47
CA LEU A 217 -27.97 5.83 22.25
C LEU A 217 -27.95 6.67 23.53
N CYS A 218 -28.38 6.09 24.67
CA CYS A 218 -28.34 6.79 25.96
C CYS A 218 -26.91 7.15 26.40
N GLU A 219 -25.94 6.26 26.17
CA GLU A 219 -24.52 6.51 26.44
C GLU A 219 -23.96 7.68 25.62
N ALA A 220 -24.42 7.82 24.38
CA ALA A 220 -24.08 8.94 23.50
C ALA A 220 -24.87 10.23 23.80
N GLY A 221 -25.86 10.19 24.69
CA GLY A 221 -26.73 11.33 24.99
C GLY A 221 -27.87 11.54 23.99
N GLU A 222 -28.14 10.57 23.13
CA GLU A 222 -29.23 10.57 22.15
C GLU A 222 -30.52 10.01 22.75
N ALA A 223 -31.66 10.57 22.35
CA ALA A 223 -32.97 10.07 22.77
C ALA A 223 -33.44 8.93 21.84
N PRO A 224 -33.58 7.68 22.35
CA PRO A 224 -34.21 6.60 21.61
C PRO A 224 -35.70 6.86 21.42
N SER A 225 -36.32 6.19 20.43
CA SER A 225 -37.73 6.35 20.10
C SER A 225 -38.69 5.76 21.14
N THR A 226 -38.21 4.83 21.96
CA THR A 226 -38.96 4.27 23.10
C THR A 226 -38.84 5.17 24.35
N PRO A 227 -39.89 5.31 25.17
CA PRO A 227 -39.83 6.12 26.38
C PRO A 227 -38.74 5.63 27.32
N VAL A 228 -37.85 6.54 27.71
CA VAL A 228 -36.71 6.29 28.59
C VAL A 228 -37.06 6.76 30.00
N GLY A 229 -36.64 6.02 31.02
CA GLY A 229 -36.88 6.43 32.41
C GLY A 229 -35.93 7.55 32.85
N ALA A 230 -36.20 8.14 34.03
CA ALA A 230 -35.43 9.26 34.58
C ALA A 230 -33.93 8.94 34.83
N GLY A 231 -33.52 7.67 34.80
CA GLY A 231 -32.12 7.24 34.99
C GLY A 231 -31.22 7.40 33.76
N ALA A 232 -31.79 7.70 32.58
CA ALA A 232 -31.05 7.82 31.31
C ALA A 232 -29.90 8.85 31.33
N GLY A 233 -30.13 9.98 32.03
CA GLY A 233 -29.17 11.08 32.09
C GLY A 233 -27.84 10.69 32.75
N VAL A 234 -27.84 9.67 33.61
CA VAL A 234 -26.64 9.16 34.30
C VAL A 234 -25.69 8.43 33.34
N LEU A 235 -26.22 7.90 32.23
CA LEU A 235 -25.44 7.17 31.24
C LEU A 235 -24.78 8.06 30.20
N ASN A 236 -25.16 9.34 30.10
CA ASN A 236 -24.66 10.24 29.06
C ASN A 236 -23.16 10.57 29.25
N VAL A 237 -22.31 9.73 28.64
CA VAL A 237 -20.85 9.85 28.68
C VAL A 237 -20.39 11.10 27.95
N CYS A 238 -21.18 11.57 26.97
CA CYS A 238 -20.89 12.80 26.24
C CYS A 238 -21.06 14.06 27.11
N ALA A 239 -22.00 14.06 28.06
CA ALA A 239 -22.24 15.18 28.97
C ALA A 239 -21.27 15.19 30.16
N ALA A 240 -20.93 14.02 30.71
CA ALA A 240 -20.00 13.88 31.83
C ALA A 240 -19.04 12.71 31.58
N TYR A 241 -17.83 13.02 31.10
CA TYR A 241 -16.83 11.99 30.83
C TYR A 241 -16.35 11.32 32.13
N SER A 242 -16.31 9.99 32.13
CA SER A 242 -15.64 9.19 33.15
C SER A 242 -14.94 8.01 32.49
N THR A 243 -13.84 7.54 33.07
CA THR A 243 -13.11 6.36 32.58
C THR A 243 -14.00 5.13 32.54
N VAL A 244 -14.82 4.95 33.58
CA VAL A 244 -15.79 3.85 33.68
C VAL A 244 -16.88 3.97 32.61
N GLY A 245 -17.43 5.17 32.38
CA GLY A 245 -18.40 5.41 31.31
C GLY A 245 -17.82 5.17 29.91
N HIS A 246 -16.57 5.57 29.66
CA HIS A 246 -15.89 5.28 28.41
C HIS A 246 -15.72 3.77 28.17
N HIS A 247 -15.33 3.01 29.19
CA HIS A 247 -15.22 1.55 29.09
C HIS A 247 -16.57 0.89 28.84
N LEU A 248 -17.62 1.36 29.52
CA LEU A 248 -18.99 0.90 29.28
C LEU A 248 -19.39 1.14 27.82
N PHE A 249 -19.28 2.38 27.35
CA PHE A 249 -19.67 2.80 26.01
C PHE A 249 -18.97 1.97 24.91
N ARG A 250 -17.67 1.73 25.08
CA ARG A 250 -16.88 0.93 24.16
C ARG A 250 -17.25 -0.56 24.19
N THR A 251 -17.58 -1.09 25.36
CA THR A 251 -17.99 -2.51 25.50
C THR A 251 -19.39 -2.71 24.89
N THR A 252 -20.31 -1.77 25.11
CA THR A 252 -21.64 -1.74 24.48
C THR A 252 -21.52 -1.70 22.95
N GLU A 253 -20.65 -0.85 22.40
CA GLU A 253 -20.39 -0.78 20.95
C GLU A 253 -19.97 -2.15 20.37
N THR A 254 -19.02 -2.82 21.02
CA THR A 254 -18.52 -4.13 20.57
C THR A 254 -19.58 -5.23 20.64
N ALA A 255 -20.38 -5.26 21.71
CA ALA A 255 -21.46 -6.22 21.88
C ALA A 255 -22.55 -5.98 20.82
N LEU A 256 -23.00 -4.73 20.65
CA LEU A 256 -24.01 -4.36 19.67
C LEU A 256 -23.58 -4.71 18.24
N SER A 257 -22.35 -4.35 17.86
CA SER A 257 -21.73 -4.69 16.58
C SER A 257 -21.84 -6.19 16.28
N SER A 258 -21.43 -7.05 17.21
CA SER A 258 -21.46 -8.50 17.03
C SER A 258 -22.88 -9.08 16.92
N VAL A 259 -23.83 -8.53 17.68
CA VAL A 259 -25.24 -8.94 17.67
C VAL A 259 -25.90 -8.60 16.34
N MET A 260 -25.64 -7.40 15.78
CA MET A 260 -26.18 -6.98 14.48
C MET A 260 -25.78 -7.95 13.36
N VAL A 261 -24.50 -8.33 13.30
CA VAL A 261 -24.01 -9.22 12.24
C VAL A 261 -24.56 -10.65 12.41
N LEU A 262 -24.65 -11.15 13.65
CA LEU A 262 -25.33 -12.44 13.90
C LEU A 262 -26.80 -12.38 13.43
N LEU A 263 -27.53 -11.33 13.81
CA LEU A 263 -28.95 -11.17 13.46
C LEU A 263 -29.17 -11.20 11.94
N ALA A 264 -28.29 -10.57 11.17
CA ALA A 264 -28.34 -10.62 9.71
C ALA A 264 -27.99 -12.01 9.14
N ALA A 265 -27.00 -12.70 9.71
CA ALA A 265 -26.65 -14.06 9.29
C ALA A 265 -27.82 -15.05 9.44
N LEU A 266 -28.64 -14.88 10.48
CA LEU A 266 -29.84 -15.71 10.70
C LEU A 266 -30.92 -15.55 9.62
N ALA A 267 -30.89 -14.47 8.83
CA ALA A 267 -31.83 -14.26 7.72
C ALA A 267 -31.62 -15.25 6.57
N ALA A 268 -30.40 -15.77 6.41
CA ALA A 268 -30.07 -16.74 5.37
C ALA A 268 -30.63 -18.15 5.64
N ARG A 269 -31.14 -18.43 6.85
CA ARG A 269 -31.70 -19.75 7.18
C ARG A 269 -33.10 -19.92 6.60
N GLY A 270 -33.33 -21.02 5.88
CA GLY A 270 -34.67 -21.43 5.45
C GLY A 270 -35.56 -21.77 6.65
N GLY A 271 -36.79 -21.25 6.67
CA GLY A 271 -37.77 -21.50 7.74
C GLY A 271 -37.73 -20.55 8.94
N SER A 272 -36.75 -19.64 9.05
CA SER A 272 -36.79 -18.53 10.01
C SER A 272 -37.63 -17.38 9.48
N GLY A 273 -38.44 -16.76 10.35
CA GLY A 273 -39.19 -15.55 10.01
C GLY A 273 -38.25 -14.36 9.90
N ALA A 274 -38.15 -13.75 8.71
CA ALA A 274 -37.33 -12.55 8.50
C ALA A 274 -37.92 -11.28 9.15
N ARG A 275 -39.17 -11.33 9.64
CA ARG A 275 -39.90 -10.16 10.15
C ARG A 275 -39.24 -9.46 11.35
N PRO A 276 -38.76 -10.13 12.41
CA PRO A 276 -38.09 -9.45 13.53
C PRO A 276 -36.75 -8.84 13.10
N ILE A 277 -36.03 -9.50 12.19
CA ILE A 277 -34.77 -9.03 11.61
C ILE A 277 -35.03 -7.74 10.81
N LEU A 278 -36.00 -7.77 9.89
CA LEU A 278 -36.40 -6.61 9.09
C LEU A 278 -36.92 -5.47 9.97
N ARG A 279 -37.71 -5.77 11.01
CA ARG A 279 -38.21 -4.76 11.95
C ARG A 279 -37.07 -4.05 12.68
N TYR A 280 -36.04 -4.78 13.08
CA TYR A 280 -34.86 -4.20 13.72
C TYR A 280 -34.08 -3.29 12.77
N PHE A 281 -33.71 -3.78 11.58
CA PHE A 281 -32.91 -2.99 10.62
C PHE A 281 -33.69 -1.83 9.99
N HIS A 282 -35.02 -1.92 9.94
CA HIS A 282 -35.92 -0.82 9.60
C HIS A 282 -36.22 0.11 10.80
N GLY A 283 -35.75 -0.23 12.00
CA GLY A 283 -35.90 0.62 13.19
C GLY A 283 -35.13 1.93 13.06
N VAL A 284 -35.75 3.03 13.49
CA VAL A 284 -35.10 4.36 13.48
C VAL A 284 -33.94 4.41 14.48
N ASP A 285 -34.04 3.70 15.61
CA ASP A 285 -33.00 3.71 16.65
C ASP A 285 -31.74 2.97 16.20
N ALA A 286 -31.87 1.80 15.57
CA ALA A 286 -30.73 1.07 14.99
C ALA A 286 -30.08 1.90 13.87
N TRP A 287 -30.91 2.57 13.06
CA TRP A 287 -30.44 3.52 12.06
C TRP A 287 -29.66 4.68 12.68
N LYS A 288 -30.17 5.36 13.72
CA LYS A 288 -29.46 6.43 14.44
C LYS A 288 -28.16 5.95 15.09
N ALA A 289 -28.18 4.82 15.77
CA ALA A 289 -27.02 4.24 16.45
C ALA A 289 -25.84 3.99 15.49
N SER A 290 -26.16 3.69 14.23
CA SER A 290 -25.16 3.51 13.19
C SER A 290 -24.39 4.79 12.81
N ALA A 291 -24.69 5.96 13.37
CA ALA A 291 -23.94 7.22 13.16
C ALA A 291 -22.91 7.54 14.26
N LEU A 292 -22.86 6.76 15.35
CA LEU A 292 -22.15 7.15 16.58
C LEU A 292 -20.73 6.60 16.68
N GLY A 293 -20.46 5.41 16.13
CA GLY A 293 -19.20 4.68 16.30
C GLY A 293 -18.79 3.87 15.07
N LEU A 294 -17.49 3.61 14.93
CA LEU A 294 -16.92 2.91 13.77
C LEU A 294 -17.43 1.47 13.66
N LEU A 295 -17.37 0.71 14.76
CA LEU A 295 -17.71 -0.71 14.75
C LEU A 295 -19.19 -0.93 14.45
N VAL A 296 -20.07 -0.11 15.03
CA VAL A 296 -21.51 -0.18 14.79
C VAL A 296 -21.84 0.28 13.36
N THR A 297 -21.17 1.31 12.84
CA THR A 297 -21.32 1.73 11.44
C THR A 297 -21.01 0.59 10.47
N GLU A 298 -19.84 -0.02 10.63
CA GLU A 298 -19.36 -1.10 9.77
C GLU A 298 -20.26 -2.33 9.89
N SER A 299 -20.61 -2.71 11.12
CA SER A 299 -21.44 -3.89 11.39
C SER A 299 -22.85 -3.72 10.87
N TYR A 300 -23.46 -2.55 11.02
CA TYR A 300 -24.78 -2.24 10.46
C TYR A 300 -24.75 -2.29 8.92
N GLY A 301 -23.71 -1.73 8.31
CA GLY A 301 -23.51 -1.80 6.85
C GLY A 301 -23.41 -3.24 6.34
N ALA A 302 -22.48 -4.02 6.91
CA ALA A 302 -22.26 -5.42 6.55
C ALA A 302 -23.50 -6.29 6.83
N ALA A 303 -24.21 -6.02 7.93
CA ALA A 303 -25.44 -6.71 8.29
C ALA A 303 -26.56 -6.45 7.28
N ILE A 304 -26.76 -5.20 6.85
CA ILE A 304 -27.74 -4.92 5.78
C ILE A 304 -27.31 -5.61 4.49
N GLN A 305 -26.05 -5.48 4.06
CA GLN A 305 -25.59 -6.15 2.84
C GLN A 305 -25.86 -7.67 2.86
N SER A 306 -25.52 -8.33 3.98
CA SER A 306 -25.79 -9.75 4.19
C SER A 306 -27.29 -10.07 4.11
N LEU A 307 -28.13 -9.21 4.71
CA LEU A 307 -29.57 -9.32 4.67
C LEU A 307 -30.14 -9.13 3.25
N LEU A 308 -29.62 -8.17 2.47
CA LEU A 308 -30.04 -7.95 1.08
C LEU A 308 -29.81 -9.22 0.24
N PHE A 309 -28.62 -9.83 0.35
CA PHE A 309 -28.31 -11.05 -0.38
C PHE A 309 -29.08 -12.27 0.13
N ALA A 310 -29.26 -12.41 1.45
CA ALA A 310 -30.06 -13.48 2.03
C ALA A 310 -31.53 -13.42 1.54
N LEU A 311 -32.11 -12.23 1.46
CA LEU A 311 -33.48 -12.04 0.97
C LEU A 311 -33.59 -12.36 -0.53
N LEU A 312 -32.63 -11.93 -1.35
CA LEU A 312 -32.60 -12.23 -2.78
C LEU A 312 -32.42 -13.73 -3.08
N GLN A 313 -31.60 -14.43 -2.29
CA GLN A 313 -31.47 -15.89 -2.35
C GLN A 313 -32.81 -16.58 -2.01
N ARG A 314 -33.57 -15.98 -1.08
CA ARG A 314 -34.90 -16.42 -0.66
C ARG A 314 -36.04 -15.76 -1.44
N ARG A 315 -35.81 -15.27 -2.66
CA ARG A 315 -36.84 -14.60 -3.50
C ARG A 315 -38.08 -15.44 -3.79
N ARG A 316 -38.03 -16.76 -3.56
CA ARG A 316 -39.18 -17.68 -3.71
C ARG A 316 -40.03 -17.79 -2.44
N ASP A 317 -39.49 -17.37 -1.29
CA ASP A 317 -40.15 -17.50 0.02
C ASP A 317 -41.04 -16.29 0.36
N PHE A 318 -40.87 -15.17 -0.34
CA PHE A 318 -41.53 -13.90 -0.04
C PHE A 318 -41.95 -13.17 -1.32
N ASP A 319 -43.06 -12.44 -1.26
CA ASP A 319 -43.49 -11.55 -2.35
C ASP A 319 -42.77 -10.19 -2.27
N ASN A 320 -42.61 -9.52 -3.42
CA ASN A 320 -42.04 -8.16 -3.52
C ASN A 320 -40.61 -8.00 -2.95
N VAL A 321 -39.82 -9.08 -2.91
CA VAL A 321 -38.44 -9.06 -2.38
C VAL A 321 -37.59 -8.00 -3.05
N GLU A 322 -37.68 -7.87 -4.37
CA GLU A 322 -36.90 -6.88 -5.12
C GLU A 322 -37.20 -5.45 -4.66
N GLU A 323 -38.47 -5.11 -4.43
CA GLU A 323 -38.87 -3.79 -3.92
C GLU A 323 -38.44 -3.57 -2.46
N VAL A 324 -38.59 -4.58 -1.60
CA VAL A 324 -38.20 -4.51 -0.18
C VAL A 324 -36.69 -4.31 -0.05
N VAL A 325 -35.90 -5.06 -0.81
CA VAL A 325 -34.44 -5.01 -0.80
C VAL A 325 -33.95 -3.68 -1.39
N ALA A 326 -34.58 -3.18 -2.46
CA ALA A 326 -34.28 -1.85 -3.01
C ALA A 326 -34.59 -0.73 -1.99
N ARG A 327 -35.77 -0.76 -1.36
CA ARG A 327 -36.14 0.21 -0.31
C ARG A 327 -35.19 0.14 0.88
N LEU A 328 -34.81 -1.06 1.34
CA LEU A 328 -33.89 -1.20 2.46
C LEU A 328 -32.52 -0.59 2.15
N LEU A 329 -32.00 -0.82 0.95
CA LEU A 329 -30.74 -0.19 0.51
C LEU A 329 -30.87 1.34 0.46
N LEU A 330 -31.91 1.87 -0.18
CA LEU A 330 -32.09 3.31 -0.34
C LEU A 330 -32.36 4.01 0.99
N SER A 331 -33.26 3.47 1.82
CA SER A 331 -33.73 4.12 3.06
C SER A 331 -32.81 3.90 4.26
N ARG A 332 -31.92 2.90 4.24
CA ARG A 332 -31.05 2.58 5.40
C ARG A 332 -29.56 2.66 5.12
N LEU A 333 -29.12 2.37 3.90
CA LEU A 333 -27.71 2.51 3.51
C LEU A 333 -27.43 3.81 2.75
N ALA A 334 -28.30 4.23 1.83
CA ALA A 334 -28.08 5.46 1.05
C ALA A 334 -28.54 6.73 1.80
N THR A 335 -29.64 6.67 2.55
CA THR A 335 -30.02 7.72 3.49
C THR A 335 -29.50 7.38 4.88
N ARG A 336 -28.23 7.72 5.15
CA ARG A 336 -27.61 7.53 6.47
C ARG A 336 -28.06 8.60 7.46
N PRO A 337 -28.06 8.31 8.77
CA PRO A 337 -28.20 9.37 9.77
C PRO A 337 -27.01 10.36 9.67
N PRO A 338 -27.18 11.62 10.10
CA PRO A 338 -26.07 12.55 10.25
C PRO A 338 -24.98 11.97 11.14
N TYR A 339 -23.74 12.00 10.68
CA TYR A 339 -22.62 11.48 11.45
C TYR A 339 -22.35 12.35 12.69
N GLN A 340 -22.09 11.70 13.83
CA GLN A 340 -21.86 12.38 15.10
C GLN A 340 -20.40 12.23 15.51
N TRP A 341 -19.66 13.34 15.44
CA TRP A 341 -18.22 13.30 15.66
C TRP A 341 -17.85 13.23 17.15
N ARG A 342 -18.59 13.93 18.02
CA ARG A 342 -18.35 13.90 19.47
C ARG A 342 -18.39 12.48 20.09
N PRO A 343 -19.42 11.65 19.89
CA PRO A 343 -19.42 10.27 20.40
C PRO A 343 -18.27 9.42 19.84
N PHE A 344 -17.99 9.53 18.53
CA PHE A 344 -16.86 8.86 17.92
C PHE A 344 -15.53 9.26 18.58
N ARG A 345 -15.35 10.57 18.83
CA ARG A 345 -14.11 11.06 19.42
C ARG A 345 -13.89 10.46 20.80
N LEU A 346 -14.95 10.35 21.60
CA LEU A 346 -14.90 9.74 22.91
C LEU A 346 -14.60 8.24 22.86
N LEU A 347 -15.06 7.50 21.85
CA LEU A 347 -14.79 6.07 21.70
C LEU A 347 -13.34 5.75 21.29
N TYR A 348 -12.75 6.61 20.46
CA TYR A 348 -11.51 6.29 19.73
C TYR A 348 -10.31 7.19 20.04
N PHE A 349 -10.49 8.35 20.68
CA PHE A 349 -9.39 9.24 21.10
C PHE A 349 -9.42 9.52 22.61
N GLY A 350 -8.25 9.49 23.27
CA GLY A 350 -8.11 9.79 24.69
C GLY A 350 -8.33 11.28 25.00
N VAL A 351 -9.18 11.59 25.98
CA VAL A 351 -9.75 12.93 26.26
C VAL A 351 -8.90 13.79 27.21
N GLN A 352 -7.63 13.46 27.50
CA GLN A 352 -6.87 14.17 28.54
C GLN A 352 -6.44 15.62 28.20
N ALA A 353 -6.85 16.22 27.08
CA ALA A 353 -6.50 17.61 26.75
C ALA A 353 -7.64 18.38 26.06
N VAL A 354 -8.88 18.22 26.52
CA VAL A 354 -10.04 18.92 25.93
C VAL A 354 -10.31 20.30 26.55
N ASP A 355 -9.83 20.57 27.78
CA ASP A 355 -10.05 21.86 28.44
C ASP A 355 -8.83 22.80 28.49
N SER A 356 -7.64 22.36 28.07
CA SER A 356 -6.49 23.27 27.95
C SER A 356 -6.54 23.99 26.62
N GLY A 357 -6.90 25.29 26.65
CA GLY A 357 -6.96 26.21 25.51
C GLY A 357 -5.60 26.52 24.85
N GLU A 358 -4.74 25.52 24.68
CA GLU A 358 -3.46 25.66 24.00
C GLU A 358 -3.63 25.53 22.47
N VAL A 359 -3.58 26.70 21.82
CA VAL A 359 -3.80 26.91 20.37
C VAL A 359 -2.81 26.13 19.50
N SER A 360 -1.62 25.78 20.00
CA SER A 360 -0.62 25.02 19.23
C SER A 360 -0.99 23.55 19.01
N ALA A 361 -1.90 22.98 19.81
CA ALA A 361 -2.35 21.60 19.65
C ALA A 361 -3.51 21.45 18.63
N ALA A 362 -4.00 22.54 18.04
CA ALA A 362 -5.18 22.53 17.17
C ALA A 362 -4.90 21.89 15.79
N VAL A 363 -3.70 22.06 15.23
CA VAL A 363 -3.34 21.55 13.89
C VAL A 363 -3.20 20.02 13.91
N ASP A 364 -2.53 19.45 14.92
CA ASP A 364 -2.39 18.00 15.10
C ASP A 364 -3.73 17.31 15.40
N ARG A 365 -4.63 18.01 16.11
CA ARG A 365 -6.00 17.52 16.40
C ARG A 365 -6.88 17.49 15.15
N GLN A 366 -6.74 18.44 14.23
CA GLN A 366 -7.57 18.52 13.02
C GLN A 366 -7.27 17.39 12.01
N GLY A 367 -6.02 16.95 11.92
CA GLY A 367 -5.62 15.79 11.11
C GLY A 367 -6.21 14.47 11.62
N SER A 368 -6.21 14.27 12.94
CA SER A 368 -6.79 13.07 13.59
C SER A 368 -8.29 12.97 13.42
N CYS A 369 -8.98 14.12 13.39
CA CYS A 369 -10.42 14.14 13.20
C CYS A 369 -10.83 13.75 11.79
N THR A 370 -10.15 14.33 10.80
CA THR A 370 -10.46 14.12 9.38
C THR A 370 -10.21 12.67 8.94
N TYR A 371 -9.19 12.00 9.50
CA TYR A 371 -8.93 10.59 9.20
C TYR A 371 -10.01 9.64 9.74
N GLY A 372 -10.41 9.82 11.01
CA GLY A 372 -11.48 9.01 11.60
C GLY A 372 -12.78 9.11 10.81
N GLN A 373 -13.08 10.30 10.31
CA GLN A 373 -14.19 10.53 9.39
C GLN A 373 -13.98 9.80 8.07
N LEU A 374 -12.86 10.04 7.37
CA LEU A 374 -12.55 9.37 6.10
C LEU A 374 -12.73 7.85 6.18
N LEU A 375 -12.28 7.23 7.29
CA LEU A 375 -12.44 5.81 7.53
C LEU A 375 -13.93 5.41 7.62
N VAL A 376 -14.73 6.10 8.42
CA VAL A 376 -16.17 5.82 8.57
C VAL A 376 -16.90 5.99 7.24
N PHE A 377 -16.72 7.12 6.58
CA PHE A 377 -17.37 7.40 5.30
C PHE A 377 -16.95 6.35 4.26
N ARG A 378 -15.67 5.98 4.20
CA ARG A 378 -15.19 4.96 3.25
C ARG A 378 -15.78 3.58 3.53
N ARG A 379 -15.91 3.16 4.79
CA ARG A 379 -16.54 1.87 5.14
C ARG A 379 -17.98 1.82 4.62
N ILE A 380 -18.74 2.91 4.77
CA ILE A 380 -20.10 3.01 4.21
C ILE A 380 -20.07 2.93 2.68
N GLN A 381 -19.15 3.65 2.04
CA GLN A 381 -19.00 3.60 0.58
C GLN A 381 -18.67 2.18 0.10
N ALA A 382 -17.77 1.47 0.79
CA ALA A 382 -17.36 0.12 0.43
C ALA A 382 -18.54 -0.85 0.49
N VAL A 383 -19.38 -0.76 1.53
CA VAL A 383 -20.61 -1.57 1.67
C VAL A 383 -21.61 -1.28 0.54
N LEU A 384 -21.80 -0.01 0.19
CA LEU A 384 -22.68 0.39 -0.92
C LEU A 384 -22.14 -0.15 -2.26
N GLN A 385 -20.83 0.02 -2.50
CA GLN A 385 -20.16 -0.50 -3.69
C GLN A 385 -20.27 -2.02 -3.76
N SER A 386 -20.03 -2.76 -2.68
CA SER A 386 -20.10 -4.23 -2.69
C SER A 386 -21.52 -4.77 -2.75
N SER A 387 -22.53 -3.97 -2.41
CA SER A 387 -23.94 -4.34 -2.61
C SER A 387 -24.35 -4.16 -4.08
N LEU A 388 -23.77 -3.16 -4.75
CA LEU A 388 -24.18 -2.74 -6.08
C LEU A 388 -23.14 -3.08 -7.15
N THR A 389 -22.02 -3.73 -6.88
CA THR A 389 -20.97 -4.01 -7.87
C THR A 389 -20.29 -5.33 -7.55
N THR A 390 -19.73 -5.98 -8.58
CA THR A 390 -19.00 -7.25 -8.42
C THR A 390 -17.51 -7.02 -8.62
N ASN A 391 -16.67 -7.56 -7.74
CA ASN A 391 -15.21 -7.41 -7.81
C ASN A 391 -14.53 -8.38 -8.80
N GLY A 392 -15.31 -9.10 -9.64
CA GLY A 392 -14.81 -10.05 -10.65
C GLY A 392 -14.29 -11.39 -10.11
N ARG A 393 -14.31 -11.59 -8.79
CA ARG A 393 -13.92 -12.84 -8.09
C ARG A 393 -15.09 -13.57 -7.42
N GLU A 394 -16.30 -13.07 -7.62
CA GLU A 394 -17.52 -13.51 -6.93
C GLU A 394 -18.16 -14.71 -7.63
N THR A 395 -18.95 -15.48 -6.88
CA THR A 395 -19.67 -16.65 -7.40
C THR A 395 -20.73 -16.23 -8.43
N ALA A 396 -21.11 -17.14 -9.33
CA ALA A 396 -22.16 -16.87 -10.32
C ALA A 396 -23.50 -16.46 -9.67
N GLU A 397 -23.76 -16.98 -8.46
CA GLU A 397 -24.95 -16.66 -7.67
C GLU A 397 -24.92 -15.23 -7.11
N GLU A 398 -23.78 -14.77 -6.59
CA GLU A 398 -23.60 -13.38 -6.12
C GLU A 398 -23.74 -12.39 -7.27
N ALA A 399 -23.13 -12.68 -8.43
CA ALA A 399 -23.28 -11.83 -9.61
C ALA A 399 -24.75 -11.72 -10.07
N SER A 400 -25.50 -12.82 -10.00
CA SER A 400 -26.95 -12.81 -10.28
C SER A 400 -27.73 -11.97 -9.25
N CYS A 401 -27.39 -12.06 -7.96
CA CYS A 401 -28.03 -11.27 -6.91
C CYS A 401 -27.76 -9.77 -7.10
N VAL A 402 -26.51 -9.38 -7.37
CA VAL A 402 -26.14 -7.98 -7.64
C VAL A 402 -26.87 -7.45 -8.87
N LYS A 403 -26.99 -8.25 -9.95
CA LYS A 403 -27.76 -7.86 -11.15
C LYS A 403 -29.26 -7.66 -10.85
N ALA A 404 -29.86 -8.53 -10.03
CA ALA A 404 -31.25 -8.36 -9.60
C ALA A 404 -31.42 -7.10 -8.74
N LEU A 405 -30.52 -6.89 -7.77
CA LEU A 405 -30.53 -5.72 -6.90
C LEU A 405 -30.38 -4.42 -7.67
N ARG A 406 -29.43 -4.33 -8.61
CA ARG A 406 -29.25 -3.15 -9.47
C ARG A 406 -30.52 -2.80 -10.24
N ARG A 407 -31.21 -3.79 -10.83
CA ARG A 407 -32.45 -3.57 -11.58
C ARG A 407 -33.57 -3.04 -10.67
N ALA A 408 -33.72 -3.65 -9.49
CA ALA A 408 -34.72 -3.24 -8.51
C ALA A 408 -34.47 -1.82 -7.99
N VAL A 409 -33.22 -1.49 -7.66
CA VAL A 409 -32.82 -0.15 -7.22
C VAL A 409 -32.99 0.87 -8.35
N ALA A 410 -32.62 0.54 -9.58
CA ALA A 410 -32.82 1.43 -10.74
C ALA A 410 -34.31 1.78 -10.94
N ALA A 411 -35.19 0.79 -10.85
CA ALA A 411 -36.64 1.00 -10.92
C ALA A 411 -37.17 1.85 -9.76
N GLN A 412 -36.59 1.72 -8.56
CA GLN A 412 -36.98 2.55 -7.41
C GLN A 412 -36.46 3.98 -7.51
N VAL A 413 -35.22 4.17 -7.95
CA VAL A 413 -34.59 5.48 -8.17
C VAL A 413 -35.34 6.26 -9.24
N GLN A 414 -35.72 5.62 -10.35
CA GLN A 414 -36.53 6.26 -11.39
C GLN A 414 -37.85 6.79 -10.82
N ARG A 415 -38.58 5.96 -10.07
CA ARG A 415 -39.86 6.32 -9.45
C ARG A 415 -39.74 7.42 -8.39
N GLU A 416 -38.76 7.30 -7.48
CA GLU A 416 -38.68 8.17 -6.30
C GLU A 416 -37.89 9.46 -6.52
N TRP A 417 -36.84 9.43 -7.34
CA TRP A 417 -35.90 10.55 -7.48
C TRP A 417 -36.05 11.30 -8.80
N ILE A 418 -36.48 10.62 -9.87
CA ILE A 418 -36.60 11.23 -11.20
C ILE A 418 -38.05 11.65 -11.44
N ASP A 419 -38.97 10.69 -11.43
CA ASP A 419 -40.39 10.94 -11.77
C ASP A 419 -41.13 11.71 -10.65
N GLY A 420 -40.79 11.46 -9.37
CA GLY A 420 -41.36 12.18 -8.22
C GLY A 420 -41.06 13.69 -8.23
N THR A 421 -39.97 14.09 -8.87
CA THR A 421 -39.55 15.49 -9.03
C THR A 421 -40.39 16.19 -10.12
N GLU A 422 -40.78 15.45 -11.17
CA GLU A 422 -41.66 15.94 -12.23
C GLU A 422 -43.13 15.99 -11.79
N ALA A 423 -43.61 15.00 -11.03
CA ALA A 423 -44.96 14.99 -10.48
C ALA A 423 -45.19 16.14 -9.48
N SER A 424 -44.21 16.41 -8.61
CA SER A 424 -44.24 17.56 -7.69
C SER A 424 -44.18 18.92 -8.42
N ALA A 425 -43.55 18.96 -9.60
CA ALA A 425 -43.53 20.15 -10.45
C ALA A 425 -44.85 20.33 -11.24
N ALA A 426 -45.50 19.23 -11.63
CA ALA A 426 -46.78 19.20 -12.34
C ALA A 426 -47.97 19.55 -11.43
N GLU A 427 -48.02 19.03 -10.19
CA GLU A 427 -49.05 19.40 -9.20
C GLU A 427 -49.02 20.89 -8.85
N ARG A 428 -47.82 21.51 -8.81
CA ARG A 428 -47.68 22.96 -8.59
C ARG A 428 -48.12 23.80 -9.79
N ARG A 429 -48.03 23.29 -11.01
CA ARG A 429 -48.61 23.95 -12.20
C ARG A 429 -50.13 23.87 -12.20
N SER A 430 -50.72 22.82 -11.63
CA SER A 430 -52.17 22.67 -11.47
C SER A 430 -52.77 23.53 -10.34
N ASN A 431 -52.00 23.83 -9.28
CA ASN A 431 -52.50 24.61 -8.14
C ASN A 431 -52.21 26.13 -8.22
N ASN A 432 -51.55 26.61 -9.27
CA ASN A 432 -51.23 28.04 -9.44
C ASN A 432 -52.33 28.83 -10.17
N SER A 433 -53.59 28.61 -9.77
CA SER A 433 -54.73 29.44 -10.18
C SER A 433 -55.43 30.10 -8.99
N CYS A 434 -54.71 30.52 -7.94
CA CYS A 434 -55.14 31.62 -7.06
C CYS A 434 -54.04 32.00 -6.05
N GLY A 435 -53.63 33.27 -6.01
CA GLY A 435 -53.01 33.87 -4.82
C GLY A 435 -51.49 34.05 -4.86
N THR A 436 -51.09 35.30 -5.04
CA THR A 436 -49.76 35.89 -4.78
C THR A 436 -49.16 35.51 -3.42
N GLN A 437 -48.14 34.65 -3.42
CA GLN A 437 -47.00 34.76 -2.50
C GLN A 437 -45.69 34.37 -3.22
N SER A 438 -44.75 35.31 -3.19
CA SER A 438 -43.37 35.19 -3.67
C SER A 438 -42.61 34.14 -2.84
N GLY A 439 -42.70 32.87 -3.24
CA GLY A 439 -41.78 31.80 -2.81
C GLY A 439 -40.71 31.60 -3.88
N SER A 440 -39.44 31.71 -3.49
CA SER A 440 -38.30 31.41 -4.36
C SER A 440 -38.41 30.00 -4.97
N PRO A 441 -37.89 29.77 -6.19
CA PRO A 441 -37.96 28.45 -6.83
C PRO A 441 -37.25 27.43 -5.94
N THR A 442 -38.00 26.52 -5.33
CA THR A 442 -37.44 25.40 -4.57
C THR A 442 -36.82 24.43 -5.58
N HIS A 443 -35.50 24.54 -5.72
CA HIS A 443 -34.66 23.61 -6.47
C HIS A 443 -34.99 22.15 -6.10
N PRO A 444 -34.81 21.19 -7.03
CA PRO A 444 -34.97 19.76 -6.76
C PRO A 444 -34.17 19.34 -5.51
N PRO A 445 -34.66 18.35 -4.73
CA PRO A 445 -33.99 17.90 -3.51
C PRO A 445 -32.58 17.43 -3.85
N LEU A 446 -31.57 18.04 -3.20
CA LEU A 446 -30.18 17.62 -3.37
C LEU A 446 -29.98 16.22 -2.81
N LEU A 447 -29.45 15.32 -3.63
CA LEU A 447 -29.08 13.97 -3.20
C LEU A 447 -27.90 13.99 -2.22
N SER A 448 -27.94 13.12 -1.23
CA SER A 448 -26.83 12.89 -0.30
C SER A 448 -25.62 12.28 -1.02
N TYR A 449 -24.43 12.41 -0.44
CA TYR A 449 -23.20 11.81 -0.99
C TYR A 449 -23.31 10.29 -1.19
N TYR A 450 -24.07 9.59 -0.34
CA TYR A 450 -24.29 8.16 -0.47
C TYR A 450 -25.35 7.82 -1.52
N GLN A 451 -26.39 8.64 -1.68
CA GLN A 451 -27.37 8.49 -2.76
C GLN A 451 -26.73 8.71 -4.13
N LEU A 452 -25.77 9.62 -4.24
CA LEU A 452 -24.99 9.81 -5.47
C LEU A 452 -24.19 8.57 -5.85
N ILE A 453 -23.63 7.84 -4.88
CA ILE A 453 -22.91 6.58 -5.16
C ILE A 453 -23.86 5.53 -5.74
N VAL A 454 -25.11 5.47 -5.25
CA VAL A 454 -26.13 4.58 -5.80
C VAL A 454 -26.46 5.00 -7.24
N LEU A 455 -26.68 6.29 -7.47
CA LEU A 455 -26.97 6.81 -8.81
C LEU A 455 -25.81 6.55 -9.78
N ALA A 456 -24.57 6.81 -9.35
CA ALA A 456 -23.34 6.56 -10.10
C ALA A 456 -23.22 5.10 -10.56
N SER A 457 -23.58 4.15 -9.69
CA SER A 457 -23.52 2.72 -10.00
C SER A 457 -24.55 2.29 -11.06
N ILE A 458 -25.62 3.07 -11.26
CA ILE A 458 -26.75 2.72 -12.13
C ILE A 458 -26.64 3.47 -13.46
N GLN A 459 -26.39 4.78 -13.42
CA GLN A 459 -26.45 5.68 -14.59
C GLN A 459 -25.08 6.26 -14.99
N GLY A 460 -24.04 6.01 -14.21
CA GLY A 460 -22.78 6.76 -14.33
C GLY A 460 -22.86 8.11 -13.60
N MET A 461 -21.71 8.79 -13.53
CA MET A 461 -21.64 10.14 -12.94
C MET A 461 -21.59 11.17 -14.06
N PRO A 462 -22.44 12.23 -14.01
CA PRO A 462 -22.34 13.37 -14.91
C PRO A 462 -21.21 14.30 -14.46
N GLU A 463 -20.84 15.23 -15.35
CA GLU A 463 -19.72 16.14 -15.10
C GLU A 463 -20.02 17.01 -13.87
N ALA A 464 -19.07 17.05 -12.95
CA ALA A 464 -19.18 17.82 -11.73
C ALA A 464 -17.91 18.64 -11.50
N ASP A 465 -18.11 19.91 -11.21
CA ASP A 465 -17.04 20.82 -10.88
C ASP A 465 -16.68 20.71 -9.38
N LEU A 466 -15.56 20.04 -9.10
CA LEU A 466 -15.06 19.83 -7.74
C LEU A 466 -14.41 21.10 -7.14
N THR A 467 -14.28 22.19 -7.91
CA THR A 467 -13.72 23.46 -7.42
C THR A 467 -14.75 24.33 -6.70
N LYS A 468 -16.05 24.03 -6.86
CA LYS A 468 -17.16 24.77 -6.23
C LYS A 468 -17.36 24.38 -4.78
N ASP A 469 -16.43 24.81 -3.93
CA ASP A 469 -16.44 24.51 -2.48
C ASP A 469 -17.76 24.87 -1.79
N ALA A 470 -18.33 26.03 -2.14
CA ALA A 470 -19.62 26.47 -1.58
C ALA A 470 -20.77 25.53 -1.94
N GLU A 471 -20.72 24.85 -3.08
CA GLU A 471 -21.74 23.88 -3.48
C GLU A 471 -21.58 22.56 -2.72
N LEU A 472 -20.34 22.10 -2.55
CA LEU A 472 -20.04 20.88 -1.78
C LEU A 472 -20.49 21.02 -0.32
N VAL A 473 -20.18 22.17 0.31
CA VAL A 473 -20.61 22.50 1.67
C VAL A 473 -22.13 22.62 1.74
N ARG A 474 -22.77 23.36 0.82
CA ARG A 474 -24.23 23.49 0.75
C ARG A 474 -24.92 22.13 0.63
N ARG A 475 -24.35 21.19 -0.15
CA ARG A 475 -24.87 19.82 -0.26
C ARG A 475 -24.74 19.07 1.06
N ALA A 476 -23.58 19.14 1.71
CA ALA A 476 -23.34 18.49 2.99
C ALA A 476 -24.28 19.01 4.09
N GLU A 477 -24.51 20.33 4.14
CA GLU A 477 -25.43 20.98 5.09
C GLU A 477 -26.88 20.60 4.82
N ARG A 478 -27.35 20.74 3.56
CA ARG A 478 -28.74 20.44 3.20
C ARG A 478 -29.10 18.96 3.38
N THR A 479 -28.14 18.06 3.14
CA THR A 479 -28.32 16.61 3.31
C THR A 479 -27.97 16.14 4.72
N LYS A 480 -27.57 17.05 5.61
CA LYS A 480 -27.19 16.79 7.01
C LYS A 480 -26.14 15.67 7.12
N LEU A 481 -25.04 15.79 6.38
CA LEU A 481 -23.96 14.79 6.38
C LEU A 481 -23.33 14.62 7.77
N SER A 482 -23.20 15.72 8.52
CA SER A 482 -22.67 15.78 9.89
C SER A 482 -23.51 16.75 10.72
N CYS A 483 -23.61 16.50 12.03
CA CYS A 483 -24.21 17.44 12.99
C CYS A 483 -23.28 18.60 13.36
N GLU A 484 -21.98 18.49 13.05
CA GLU A 484 -20.94 19.44 13.47
C GLU A 484 -20.35 20.17 12.23
N ALA A 485 -20.47 21.50 12.20
CA ALA A 485 -20.02 22.32 11.06
C ALA A 485 -18.49 22.35 10.90
N GLU A 486 -17.75 22.21 12.00
CA GLU A 486 -16.27 22.16 12.04
C GLU A 486 -15.68 20.97 11.26
N VAL A 487 -16.53 20.00 10.91
CA VAL A 487 -16.19 18.75 10.24
C VAL A 487 -16.34 18.84 8.70
N LEU A 488 -17.10 19.82 8.19
CA LEU A 488 -17.47 19.90 6.78
C LEU A 488 -16.47 20.71 5.95
N VAL A 489 -15.23 20.21 5.85
CA VAL A 489 -14.17 20.88 5.09
C VAL A 489 -14.31 20.57 3.58
N PRO A 490 -14.25 21.57 2.68
CA PRO A 490 -14.42 21.34 1.24
C PRO A 490 -13.48 20.29 0.65
N SER A 491 -12.19 20.31 1.01
CA SER A 491 -11.21 19.30 0.56
C SER A 491 -11.58 17.87 0.96
N PHE A 492 -12.20 17.67 2.12
CA PHE A 492 -12.71 16.35 2.51
C PHE A 492 -13.95 15.96 1.69
N LEU A 493 -14.87 16.90 1.49
CA LEU A 493 -16.08 16.68 0.69
C LEU A 493 -15.77 16.36 -0.77
N ARG A 494 -14.71 16.95 -1.35
CA ARG A 494 -14.20 16.60 -2.68
C ARG A 494 -13.81 15.13 -2.78
N LEU A 495 -13.09 14.60 -1.78
CA LEU A 495 -12.72 13.18 -1.74
C LEU A 495 -13.96 12.28 -1.70
N LEU A 496 -14.94 12.61 -0.87
CA LEU A 496 -16.19 11.85 -0.80
C LEU A 496 -16.97 11.88 -2.12
N PHE A 497 -17.01 13.03 -2.78
CA PHE A 497 -17.66 13.19 -4.07
C PHE A 497 -16.96 12.39 -5.16
N ALA A 498 -15.63 12.47 -5.24
CA ALA A 498 -14.82 11.79 -6.23
C ALA A 498 -14.97 10.27 -6.19
N CYS A 499 -15.26 9.68 -5.01
CA CYS A 499 -15.56 8.26 -4.92
C CYS A 499 -16.73 7.82 -5.82
N CYS A 500 -17.67 8.70 -6.17
CA CYS A 500 -18.75 8.37 -7.10
C CYS A 500 -18.25 8.05 -8.51
N TYR A 501 -17.14 8.64 -8.94
CA TYR A 501 -16.50 8.38 -10.23
C TYR A 501 -15.69 7.08 -10.27
N THR A 502 -15.46 6.45 -9.12
CA THR A 502 -14.70 5.19 -9.01
C THR A 502 -15.59 3.95 -9.01
N VAL A 503 -16.92 4.10 -9.08
CA VAL A 503 -17.89 3.01 -8.94
C VAL A 503 -18.15 2.36 -10.29
N PRO A 504 -17.84 1.07 -10.52
CA PRO A 504 -18.11 0.43 -11.81
C PRO A 504 -19.57 0.54 -12.27
N THR A 505 -19.78 1.04 -13.50
CA THR A 505 -21.10 1.12 -14.14
C THR A 505 -21.59 -0.26 -14.60
N SER A 506 -22.86 -0.35 -14.98
CA SER A 506 -23.40 -1.57 -15.59
C SER A 506 -22.84 -1.75 -17.00
N LYS A 507 -22.44 -2.97 -17.39
CA LYS A 507 -22.07 -3.25 -18.79
C LYS A 507 -23.21 -2.96 -19.78
N ASP A 508 -24.45 -2.92 -19.27
CA ASP A 508 -25.67 -2.64 -20.04
C ASP A 508 -26.05 -1.13 -20.04
N SER A 509 -25.34 -0.25 -19.31
CA SER A 509 -25.63 1.19 -19.31
C SER A 509 -24.90 1.88 -20.46
N THR A 510 -25.65 2.62 -21.29
CA THR A 510 -25.12 3.41 -22.41
C THR A 510 -24.26 4.60 -21.98
N MET A 511 -24.28 4.98 -20.69
CA MET A 511 -23.49 6.08 -20.14
C MET A 511 -22.33 5.56 -19.28
N THR A 512 -21.12 5.93 -19.66
CA THR A 512 -19.91 5.87 -18.83
C THR A 512 -19.85 7.11 -17.93
N HIS A 513 -19.00 7.10 -16.89
CA HIS A 513 -18.74 8.34 -16.14
C HIS A 513 -18.20 9.41 -17.09
N SER A 514 -18.65 10.64 -16.92
CA SER A 514 -18.04 11.79 -17.56
C SER A 514 -16.62 12.01 -17.04
N LEU A 515 -15.80 12.68 -17.83
CA LEU A 515 -14.49 13.15 -17.37
C LEU A 515 -14.64 14.27 -16.34
N LEU A 516 -13.69 14.33 -15.42
CA LEU A 516 -13.51 15.45 -14.52
C LEU A 516 -12.74 16.53 -15.25
N SER A 517 -13.23 17.77 -15.19
CA SER A 517 -12.47 18.92 -15.70
C SER A 517 -11.08 19.02 -15.06
N THR A 518 -10.12 19.59 -15.78
CA THR A 518 -8.74 19.73 -15.32
C THR A 518 -8.62 20.44 -13.96
N PRO A 519 -9.33 21.55 -13.69
CA PRO A 519 -9.33 22.17 -12.36
C PRO A 519 -9.87 21.25 -11.26
N SER A 520 -10.88 20.44 -11.56
CA SER A 520 -11.46 19.47 -10.63
C SER A 520 -10.47 18.34 -10.31
N THR A 521 -9.76 17.85 -11.32
CA THR A 521 -8.70 16.83 -11.18
C THR A 521 -7.56 17.33 -10.29
N VAL A 522 -7.12 18.58 -10.49
CA VAL A 522 -6.11 19.24 -9.65
C VAL A 522 -6.59 19.41 -8.21
N ALA A 523 -7.79 19.97 -8.00
CA ALA A 523 -8.35 20.18 -6.66
C ALA A 523 -8.57 18.86 -5.90
N LEU A 524 -8.89 17.78 -6.62
CA LEU A 524 -8.98 16.44 -6.06
C LEU A 524 -7.61 15.94 -5.60
N TYR A 525 -6.59 16.05 -6.44
CA TYR A 525 -5.23 15.63 -6.10
C TYR A 525 -4.69 16.41 -4.88
N GLU A 526 -4.90 17.71 -4.81
CA GLU A 526 -4.50 18.52 -3.64
C GLU A 526 -5.21 18.08 -2.35
N SER A 527 -6.46 17.62 -2.47
CA SER A 527 -7.21 17.07 -1.34
C SER A 527 -6.62 15.72 -0.88
N LEU A 528 -6.16 14.87 -1.81
CA LEU A 528 -5.41 13.64 -1.51
C LEU A 528 -4.10 13.96 -0.79
N SER A 529 -3.34 14.92 -1.31
CA SER A 529 -2.07 15.38 -0.74
C SER A 529 -2.21 15.86 0.70
N LYS A 530 -3.25 16.67 0.96
CA LYS A 530 -3.54 17.24 2.28
C LYS A 530 -3.99 16.19 3.31
N HIS A 531 -4.96 15.35 2.95
CA HIS A 531 -5.66 14.51 3.94
C HIS A 531 -5.19 13.06 3.98
N ILE A 532 -4.71 12.55 2.84
CA ILE A 532 -4.30 11.15 2.71
C ILE A 532 -2.80 11.00 2.82
N PHE A 533 -2.03 11.74 2.01
CA PHE A 533 -0.56 11.66 2.09
C PHE A 533 -0.02 12.39 3.32
N GLN A 534 -0.79 13.33 3.86
CA GLN A 534 -0.45 14.12 5.04
C GLN A 534 0.97 14.71 4.96
N ILE A 535 1.38 15.10 3.77
CA ILE A 535 2.73 15.61 3.48
C ILE A 535 3.10 16.80 4.38
N PRO A 536 2.17 17.71 4.74
CA PRO A 536 2.43 18.74 5.73
C PRO A 536 2.76 18.17 7.13
N LEU A 537 2.17 17.05 7.56
CA LEU A 537 2.53 16.44 8.84
C LEU A 537 3.91 15.77 8.79
N CYS A 538 4.30 15.20 7.65
CA CYS A 538 5.66 14.68 7.44
C CYS A 538 6.73 15.77 7.56
N SER A 539 6.46 16.99 7.09
CA SER A 539 7.41 18.11 7.19
C SER A 539 7.48 18.70 8.61
N HIS A 540 6.44 18.55 9.43
CA HIS A 540 6.38 19.05 10.81
C HIS A 540 6.66 17.95 11.87
N ALA A 541 6.81 16.68 11.48
CA ALA A 541 6.91 15.51 12.37
C ALA A 541 8.14 15.50 13.31
N ALA A 542 9.06 16.46 13.21
CA ALA A 542 10.17 16.61 14.15
C ALA A 542 9.71 16.83 15.61
N THR A 543 8.45 17.24 15.83
CA THR A 543 7.89 17.56 17.17
C THR A 543 6.86 16.57 17.70
N ALA A 544 6.18 15.79 16.85
CA ALA A 544 5.11 14.89 17.27
C ALA A 544 5.63 13.48 17.60
N LYS A 545 5.75 13.16 18.91
CA LYS A 545 6.07 11.80 19.40
C LYS A 545 5.06 10.72 18.98
N GLU A 546 3.91 11.12 18.44
CA GLU A 546 2.76 10.27 18.15
C GLU A 546 2.34 10.41 16.67
N VAL A 547 3.22 10.02 15.73
CA VAL A 547 2.72 9.62 14.41
C VAL A 547 1.98 8.29 14.60
N ASN A 548 0.70 8.42 14.95
CA ASN A 548 -0.20 7.35 15.37
C ASN A 548 -0.17 6.17 14.40
N VAL A 549 -0.03 4.96 14.94
CA VAL A 549 -0.11 3.68 14.19
C VAL A 549 -1.45 3.55 13.44
N LEU A 550 -2.49 4.26 13.89
CA LEU A 550 -3.79 4.35 13.22
C LEU A 550 -3.73 4.99 11.82
N TYR A 551 -2.74 5.84 11.51
CA TYR A 551 -2.61 6.48 10.19
C TYR A 551 -1.95 5.57 9.14
N ALA A 552 -1.31 4.47 9.56
CA ALA A 552 -0.61 3.53 8.69
C ALA A 552 -1.50 2.39 8.16
N SER A 553 -2.69 2.18 8.73
CA SER A 553 -3.54 1.02 8.39
C SER A 553 -4.51 1.34 7.26
N SER A 554 -4.16 0.93 6.03
CA SER A 554 -4.99 0.21 5.02
C SER A 554 -6.46 0.62 4.72
N GLY A 555 -7.01 1.70 5.26
CA GLY A 555 -8.45 2.00 5.20
C GLY A 555 -8.93 2.66 3.91
N LEU A 556 -8.04 3.24 3.12
CA LEU A 556 -8.39 3.92 1.87
C LEU A 556 -7.80 3.10 0.72
N ARG A 557 -8.63 2.72 -0.27
CA ARG A 557 -8.15 2.25 -1.58
C ARG A 557 -7.63 3.47 -2.36
N ILE A 558 -6.61 4.13 -1.83
CA ILE A 558 -6.07 5.40 -2.34
C ILE A 558 -5.62 5.25 -3.79
N ASP A 559 -5.17 4.04 -4.15
CA ASP A 559 -4.77 3.68 -5.50
C ASP A 559 -5.88 4.08 -6.52
N THR A 560 -7.16 3.79 -6.23
CA THR A 560 -8.28 4.09 -7.16
C THR A 560 -8.56 5.57 -7.39
N LEU A 561 -8.34 6.43 -6.39
CA LEU A 561 -8.54 7.88 -6.53
C LEU A 561 -7.37 8.53 -7.25
N ILE A 562 -6.16 8.01 -7.06
CA ILE A 562 -4.98 8.42 -7.82
C ILE A 562 -5.14 8.00 -9.28
N ASP A 563 -5.55 6.75 -9.54
CA ASP A 563 -5.84 6.26 -10.87
C ASP A 563 -6.89 7.13 -11.57
N LEU A 564 -7.92 7.57 -10.84
CA LEU A 564 -8.91 8.52 -11.34
C LEU A 564 -8.27 9.86 -11.74
N CYS A 565 -7.41 10.45 -10.90
CA CYS A 565 -6.71 11.70 -11.25
C CYS A 565 -5.84 11.54 -12.50
N VAL A 566 -5.06 10.45 -12.56
CA VAL A 566 -4.16 10.14 -13.68
C VAL A 566 -4.95 9.91 -14.97
N TRP A 567 -6.01 9.12 -14.90
CA TRP A 567 -6.84 8.79 -16.05
C TRP A 567 -7.54 10.04 -16.61
N ASN A 568 -8.16 10.87 -15.75
CA ASN A 568 -8.79 12.12 -16.21
C ASN A 568 -7.76 13.10 -16.79
N ALA A 569 -6.59 13.25 -16.17
CA ALA A 569 -5.55 14.11 -16.72
C ALA A 569 -5.11 13.63 -18.13
N ALA A 570 -4.89 12.32 -18.31
CA ALA A 570 -4.51 11.77 -19.60
C ALA A 570 -5.61 11.92 -20.67
N GLN A 571 -6.87 11.66 -20.32
CA GLN A 571 -7.98 11.81 -21.27
C GLN A 571 -8.22 13.27 -21.65
N ASN A 572 -8.23 14.20 -20.68
CA ASN A 572 -8.39 15.62 -20.99
C ASN A 572 -7.25 16.14 -21.88
N THR A 573 -5.99 15.70 -21.66
CA THR A 573 -4.88 16.05 -22.55
C THR A 573 -5.11 15.54 -23.98
N LEU A 574 -5.69 14.34 -24.14
CA LEU A 574 -6.02 13.79 -25.46
C LEU A 574 -7.15 14.56 -26.13
N GLU A 575 -8.19 14.94 -25.39
CA GLU A 575 -9.30 15.77 -25.89
C GLU A 575 -8.80 17.17 -26.29
N ASP A 576 -8.02 17.83 -25.44
CA ASP A 576 -7.38 19.13 -25.75
C ASP A 576 -6.53 19.04 -27.04
N ALA A 577 -5.79 17.95 -27.24
CA ALA A 577 -4.99 17.74 -28.44
C ALA A 577 -5.83 17.49 -29.69
N GLN A 578 -6.96 16.80 -29.57
CA GLN A 578 -7.91 16.58 -30.66
C GLN A 578 -8.59 17.88 -31.06
N GLU A 579 -9.08 18.68 -30.10
CA GLU A 579 -9.71 19.97 -30.36
C GLU A 579 -8.75 20.94 -31.07
N VAL A 580 -7.48 20.98 -30.66
CA VAL A 580 -6.45 21.78 -31.34
C VAL A 580 -6.21 21.27 -32.76
N ALA A 581 -6.17 19.96 -32.98
CA ALA A 581 -5.97 19.39 -34.32
C ALA A 581 -7.16 19.69 -35.24
N GLU A 582 -8.40 19.59 -34.74
CA GLU A 582 -9.63 19.91 -35.47
C GLU A 582 -9.73 21.42 -35.76
N GLY A 583 -9.40 22.28 -34.80
CA GLY A 583 -9.34 23.73 -35.00
C GLY A 583 -8.34 24.15 -36.07
N ILE A 584 -7.17 23.51 -36.14
CA ILE A 584 -6.17 23.75 -37.21
C ILE A 584 -6.68 23.28 -38.57
N VAL A 585 -7.47 22.19 -38.62
CA VAL A 585 -8.11 21.70 -39.86
C VAL A 585 -9.23 22.64 -40.31
N GLU A 586 -10.03 23.17 -39.39
CA GLU A 586 -11.04 24.20 -39.70
C GLU A 586 -10.41 25.53 -40.15
N GLU A 587 -9.30 25.95 -39.55
CA GLU A 587 -8.59 27.19 -39.92
C GLU A 587 -7.87 27.05 -41.27
N ARG A 588 -7.30 25.87 -41.57
CA ARG A 588 -6.75 25.56 -42.91
C ARG A 588 -7.83 25.46 -43.98
N SER A 589 -9.01 24.93 -43.65
CA SER A 589 -10.12 24.86 -44.60
C SER A 589 -10.77 26.23 -44.82
N ARG A 590 -10.85 27.10 -43.80
CA ARG A 590 -11.22 28.52 -43.97
C ARG A 590 -10.20 29.30 -44.78
N ALA A 591 -8.90 29.15 -44.52
CA ALA A 591 -7.84 29.76 -45.33
C ALA A 591 -7.84 29.28 -46.79
N SER A 592 -8.20 28.02 -47.05
CA SER A 592 -8.36 27.49 -48.41
C SER A 592 -9.64 27.98 -49.11
N ASN A 593 -10.70 28.24 -48.34
CA ASN A 593 -11.96 28.77 -48.87
C ASN A 593 -11.91 30.28 -49.11
N ASP A 594 -11.11 31.04 -48.34
CA ASP A 594 -10.88 32.46 -48.56
C ASP A 594 -9.92 32.72 -49.74
N ALA A 595 -8.95 31.82 -50.00
CA ALA A 595 -8.15 31.87 -51.23
C ALA A 595 -8.97 31.60 -52.51
N ASN A 596 -10.18 31.04 -52.39
CA ASN A 596 -11.10 30.74 -53.50
C ASN A 596 -12.29 31.71 -53.57
N ARG A 597 -12.32 32.75 -52.73
CA ARG A 597 -13.40 33.76 -52.67
C ARG A 597 -13.00 35.17 -53.11
N ASP A 598 -11.78 35.36 -53.62
CA ASP A 598 -11.42 36.56 -54.40
C ASP A 598 -11.91 36.45 -55.84
N SER A 599 -13.22 36.28 -56.02
CA SER A 599 -13.95 36.59 -57.26
C SER A 599 -15.48 36.46 -57.07
N ALA A 600 -16.09 37.22 -56.15
CA ALA A 600 -17.38 37.88 -56.39
C ALA A 600 -17.98 38.56 -55.14
N SER A 601 -18.37 39.81 -55.37
CA SER A 601 -19.42 40.59 -54.70
C SER A 601 -19.17 41.15 -53.28
N LEU A 602 -18.88 42.45 -53.29
CA LEU A 602 -19.02 43.45 -52.24
C LEU A 602 -20.42 43.50 -51.61
N SER A 603 -20.49 43.62 -50.28
CA SER A 603 -21.56 44.34 -49.57
C SER A 603 -21.15 44.71 -48.14
N ALA A 604 -20.56 45.90 -48.02
CA ALA A 604 -20.65 46.89 -46.95
C ALA A 604 -20.98 46.46 -45.49
N ARG A 605 -20.07 46.76 -44.56
CA ARG A 605 -20.37 47.68 -43.43
C ARG A 605 -19.11 48.24 -42.78
N ASN A 606 -19.16 49.55 -42.59
CA ASN A 606 -18.09 50.46 -42.19
C ASN A 606 -17.69 50.35 -40.71
N LEU A 607 -16.39 50.44 -40.44
CA LEU A 607 -15.82 51.00 -39.21
C LEU A 607 -14.78 52.08 -39.60
N PRO A 608 -14.57 53.12 -38.77
CA PRO A 608 -13.98 54.39 -39.19
C PRO A 608 -12.46 54.33 -39.38
N PRO A 609 -11.87 55.24 -40.17
CA PRO A 609 -10.46 55.22 -40.49
C PRO A 609 -9.64 55.85 -39.35
N PHE A 610 -8.58 55.15 -38.93
CA PHE A 610 -7.46 55.78 -38.21
C PHE A 610 -6.39 56.22 -39.23
N PRO A 611 -5.68 57.33 -38.97
CA PRO A 611 -4.85 57.99 -39.97
C PRO A 611 -3.62 57.16 -40.30
N VAL A 612 -3.39 57.02 -41.60
CA VAL A 612 -2.16 56.47 -42.19
C VAL A 612 -1.07 57.53 -42.04
N SER A 613 0.00 57.17 -41.35
CA SER A 613 1.32 57.79 -41.54
C SER A 613 2.23 56.69 -42.08
N GLU A 614 2.41 56.68 -43.40
CA GLU A 614 3.52 55.98 -44.04
C GLU A 614 4.79 56.79 -43.74
N ASP A 615 5.74 56.21 -43.01
CA ASP A 615 7.09 56.06 -43.57
C ASP A 615 8.03 55.22 -42.67
N HIS A 616 8.74 54.31 -43.34
CA HIS A 616 10.06 53.73 -43.01
C HIS A 616 10.20 52.55 -42.02
N MET A 617 10.65 51.43 -42.63
CA MET A 617 11.59 50.39 -42.15
C MET A 617 11.17 49.31 -41.12
N GLN A 618 11.51 48.07 -41.54
CA GLN A 618 11.69 46.80 -40.81
C GLN A 618 10.44 45.95 -40.47
N PRO A 619 10.45 44.64 -40.79
CA PRO A 619 9.47 43.69 -40.26
C PRO A 619 9.68 43.56 -38.74
N PRO A 620 8.62 43.70 -37.92
CA PRO A 620 8.76 43.51 -36.48
C PRO A 620 9.09 42.04 -36.20
N ALA A 621 10.07 41.82 -35.32
CA ALA A 621 10.37 40.50 -34.78
C ALA A 621 9.09 39.85 -34.22
N PRO A 622 8.89 38.53 -34.39
CA PRO A 622 7.71 37.86 -33.86
C PRO A 622 7.66 38.08 -32.34
N LEU A 623 6.57 38.68 -31.88
CA LEU A 623 6.25 38.79 -30.46
C LEU A 623 6.34 37.38 -29.84
N PRO A 624 7.00 37.20 -28.69
CA PRO A 624 7.04 35.90 -28.02
C PRO A 624 5.61 35.46 -27.73
N ALA A 625 5.22 34.30 -28.26
CA ALA A 625 3.93 33.69 -27.98
C ALA A 625 3.76 33.60 -26.45
N LEU A 626 2.61 34.07 -25.95
CA LEU A 626 2.23 33.87 -24.55
C LEU A 626 2.41 32.38 -24.21
N PRO A 627 3.04 32.04 -23.07
CA PRO A 627 3.26 30.65 -22.69
C PRO A 627 1.91 29.94 -22.65
N GLN A 628 1.77 28.88 -23.45
CA GLN A 628 0.57 28.05 -23.44
C GLN A 628 0.34 27.51 -22.03
N PRO A 629 -0.93 27.46 -21.56
CA PRO A 629 -1.23 26.87 -20.27
C PRO A 629 -0.73 25.42 -20.22
N PRO A 630 -0.21 24.95 -19.07
CA PRO A 630 0.25 23.58 -18.96
C PRO A 630 -0.90 22.60 -19.24
N THR A 631 -0.63 21.55 -20.01
CA THR A 631 -1.62 20.50 -20.25
C THR A 631 -2.06 19.86 -18.92
N PRO A 632 -3.24 19.24 -18.87
CA PRO A 632 -3.75 18.58 -17.66
C PRO A 632 -2.76 17.57 -17.06
N THR A 633 -2.07 16.77 -17.89
CA THR A 633 -1.01 15.85 -17.46
C THR A 633 0.21 16.56 -16.87
N VAL A 634 0.65 17.68 -17.46
CA VAL A 634 1.75 18.49 -16.93
C VAL A 634 1.38 19.15 -15.60
N ALA A 635 0.16 19.67 -15.47
CA ALA A 635 -0.33 20.27 -14.23
C ALA A 635 -0.36 19.23 -13.08
N LEU A 636 -0.89 18.02 -13.33
CA LEU A 636 -0.88 16.94 -12.34
C LEU A 636 0.56 16.52 -11.98
N PHE A 637 1.45 16.41 -12.97
CA PHE A 637 2.85 16.08 -12.73
C PHE A 637 3.56 17.12 -11.86
N GLN A 638 3.30 18.42 -12.05
CA GLN A 638 3.87 19.48 -11.21
C GLN A 638 3.46 19.32 -9.73
N LEU A 639 2.22 18.91 -9.47
CA LEU A 639 1.75 18.64 -8.10
C LEU A 639 2.39 17.39 -7.50
N LEU A 640 2.47 16.29 -8.27
CA LEU A 640 3.19 15.07 -7.87
C LEU A 640 4.66 15.40 -7.54
N ARG A 641 5.31 16.20 -8.38
CA ARG A 641 6.70 16.64 -8.17
C ARG A 641 6.84 17.50 -6.91
N ARG A 642 5.95 18.47 -6.69
CA ARG A 642 5.92 19.30 -5.46
C ARG A 642 5.83 18.42 -4.22
N ASP A 643 4.93 17.43 -4.25
CA ASP A 643 4.65 16.54 -3.14
C ASP A 643 5.83 15.60 -2.85
N VAL A 644 6.50 15.09 -3.89
CA VAL A 644 7.76 14.32 -3.74
C VAL A 644 8.86 15.18 -3.12
N LEU A 645 9.01 16.43 -3.56
CA LEU A 645 9.97 17.37 -2.99
C LEU A 645 9.69 17.63 -1.51
N LEU A 646 8.45 17.96 -1.15
CA LEU A 646 8.06 18.18 0.24
C LEU A 646 8.27 16.94 1.11
N LEU A 647 7.99 15.74 0.59
CA LEU A 647 8.26 14.50 1.30
C LEU A 647 9.76 14.26 1.46
N PHE A 648 10.55 14.53 0.44
CA PHE A 648 12.02 14.41 0.47
C PHE A 648 12.64 15.38 1.47
N ASP A 649 12.30 16.68 1.38
CA ASP A 649 12.79 17.75 2.25
C ASP A 649 12.35 17.53 3.70
N GLY A 650 11.08 17.16 3.93
CA GLY A 650 10.57 16.84 5.26
C GLY A 650 11.31 15.67 5.91
N ASN A 651 11.65 14.63 5.14
CA ASN A 651 12.48 13.53 5.64
C ASN A 651 13.93 13.97 5.92
N GLU A 652 14.47 14.91 5.14
CA GLU A 652 15.79 15.49 5.38
C GLU A 652 15.83 16.35 6.65
N ASP A 653 14.81 17.16 6.90
CA ASP A 653 14.74 18.03 8.08
C ASP A 653 14.56 17.21 9.37
N VAL A 654 13.77 16.13 9.33
CA VAL A 654 13.69 15.19 10.46
C VAL A 654 15.07 14.61 10.81
N LEU A 655 15.95 14.35 9.81
CA LEU A 655 17.33 13.91 10.07
C LEU A 655 18.20 14.99 10.72
N LYS A 656 18.04 16.25 10.32
CA LYS A 656 18.79 17.37 10.92
C LYS A 656 18.46 17.48 12.42
N HIS A 657 17.20 17.28 12.78
CA HIS A 657 16.70 17.40 14.16
C HIS A 657 16.76 16.12 15.02
N THR A 658 17.09 14.96 14.46
CA THR A 658 17.35 13.73 15.25
C THR A 658 18.81 13.70 15.76
N PRO A 659 19.06 13.33 17.05
CA PRO A 659 20.41 13.24 17.59
C PRO A 659 21.30 12.27 16.79
N GLU A 660 22.60 12.55 16.69
CA GLU A 660 23.56 11.86 15.80
C GLU A 660 23.54 10.33 15.91
N ALA A 661 23.34 9.78 17.11
CA ALA A 661 23.23 8.34 17.36
C ALA A 661 21.95 7.68 16.79
N ALA A 662 20.98 8.46 16.30
CA ALA A 662 19.78 8.01 15.58
C ALA A 662 19.91 8.15 14.06
N ARG A 663 20.69 9.12 13.55
CA ARG A 663 20.97 9.33 12.12
C ARG A 663 21.59 8.09 11.44
N VAL A 664 22.32 7.27 12.20
CA VAL A 664 23.02 6.07 11.71
C VAL A 664 22.12 4.83 11.64
N ARG A 665 20.91 4.81 12.22
CA ARG A 665 20.03 3.62 12.21
C ARG A 665 18.59 3.99 11.87
N ALA A 666 18.19 3.76 10.61
CA ALA A 666 16.79 3.80 10.14
C ALA A 666 15.81 2.99 11.02
N LYS A 667 16.31 2.03 11.81
CA LYS A 667 15.55 1.24 12.81
C LYS A 667 14.98 2.06 13.98
N LYS A 668 15.39 3.32 14.19
CA LYS A 668 14.91 4.19 15.29
C LYS A 668 13.80 5.17 14.89
N PHE A 669 13.36 5.18 13.62
CA PHE A 669 12.24 6.02 13.19
C PHE A 669 10.88 5.46 13.66
N PRO A 670 9.91 6.33 14.01
CA PRO A 670 8.55 5.91 14.34
C PRO A 670 7.98 5.00 13.26
N GLU A 671 7.40 3.87 13.65
CA GLU A 671 6.85 2.87 12.72
C GLU A 671 5.72 3.45 11.84
N GLY A 672 4.85 4.28 12.42
CA GLY A 672 3.78 4.96 11.68
C GLY A 672 4.32 5.87 10.57
N PHE A 673 5.40 6.62 10.83
CA PHE A 673 6.03 7.48 9.83
C PHE A 673 6.63 6.65 8.68
N ARG A 674 7.31 5.53 8.99
CA ARG A 674 7.89 4.64 7.97
C ARG A 674 6.82 4.02 7.08
N ALA A 675 5.72 3.56 7.68
CA ALA A 675 4.61 2.96 6.95
C ALA A 675 3.89 3.97 6.05
N MET A 676 3.70 5.21 6.53
CA MET A 676 3.13 6.30 5.73
C MET A 676 4.05 6.65 4.55
N THR A 677 5.35 6.87 4.78
CA THR A 677 6.31 7.16 3.70
C THR A 677 6.34 6.05 2.64
N LEU A 678 6.35 4.77 3.05
CA LEU A 678 6.28 3.65 2.11
C LEU A 678 4.98 3.65 1.30
N THR A 679 3.85 3.90 1.96
CA THR A 679 2.53 3.92 1.30
C THR A 679 2.45 5.07 0.30
N THR A 680 2.87 6.27 0.68
CA THR A 680 2.92 7.44 -0.21
C THR A 680 3.86 7.20 -1.39
N VAL A 681 5.07 6.66 -1.16
CA VAL A 681 6.00 6.33 -2.25
C VAL A 681 5.38 5.32 -3.22
N ARG A 682 4.73 4.26 -2.72
CA ARG A 682 4.06 3.26 -3.57
C ARG A 682 3.00 3.91 -4.47
N LEU A 683 2.17 4.76 -3.87
CA LEU A 683 1.04 5.42 -4.53
C LEU A 683 1.48 6.42 -5.59
N VAL A 684 2.38 7.34 -5.23
CA VAL A 684 2.92 8.35 -6.14
C VAL A 684 3.72 7.69 -7.27
N PHE A 685 4.50 6.65 -6.98
CA PHE A 685 5.23 5.93 -8.02
C PHE A 685 4.30 5.16 -8.97
N SER A 686 3.21 4.57 -8.46
CA SER A 686 2.17 3.97 -9.31
C SER A 686 1.58 5.00 -10.28
N ALA A 687 1.34 6.23 -9.82
CA ALA A 687 0.87 7.32 -10.67
C ALA A 687 1.89 7.66 -11.77
N LEU A 688 3.15 7.88 -11.40
CA LEU A 688 4.22 8.27 -12.33
C LEU A 688 4.59 7.18 -13.34
N SER A 689 4.37 5.90 -12.99
CA SER A 689 4.63 4.75 -13.87
C SER A 689 3.45 4.40 -14.78
N SER A 690 2.32 5.12 -14.66
CA SER A 690 1.20 4.98 -15.59
C SER A 690 1.62 5.39 -17.01
N ALA A 691 1.10 4.70 -18.02
CA ALA A 691 1.44 4.97 -19.41
C ALA A 691 1.15 6.43 -19.83
N GLY A 692 0.04 7.01 -19.35
CA GLY A 692 -0.35 8.38 -19.66
C GLY A 692 0.68 9.41 -19.20
N LEU A 693 1.08 9.36 -17.92
CA LEU A 693 2.08 10.31 -17.41
C LEU A 693 3.50 10.02 -17.88
N PHE A 694 3.85 8.74 -18.07
CA PHE A 694 5.21 8.36 -18.45
C PHE A 694 5.57 8.79 -19.88
N HIS A 695 4.59 8.84 -20.80
CA HIS A 695 4.83 9.25 -22.19
C HIS A 695 4.74 10.77 -22.40
N ASP A 696 3.84 11.46 -21.70
CA ASP A 696 3.59 12.89 -21.92
C ASP A 696 4.62 13.80 -21.22
N ILE A 697 5.25 13.33 -20.14
CA ILE A 697 6.19 14.13 -19.35
C ILE A 697 7.62 13.94 -19.86
N PRO A 698 8.37 15.03 -20.11
CA PRO A 698 9.75 14.92 -20.56
C PRO A 698 10.60 14.19 -19.52
N SER A 699 11.41 13.23 -19.98
CA SER A 699 12.25 12.40 -19.12
C SER A 699 13.19 13.24 -18.23
N THR A 700 13.55 14.46 -18.68
CA THR A 700 14.39 15.43 -17.96
C THR A 700 13.75 15.92 -16.66
N ALA A 701 12.42 16.04 -16.63
CA ALA A 701 11.66 16.41 -15.45
C ALA A 701 11.30 15.18 -14.60
N MET A 702 11.02 14.04 -15.24
CA MET A 702 10.63 12.79 -14.56
C MET A 702 11.78 12.19 -13.74
N LEU A 703 13.02 12.22 -14.26
CA LEU A 703 14.16 11.56 -13.63
C LEU A 703 14.44 12.06 -12.20
N PRO A 704 14.55 13.37 -11.92
CA PRO A 704 14.74 13.86 -10.55
C PRO A 704 13.65 13.39 -9.58
N THR A 705 12.38 13.37 -10.02
CA THR A 705 11.25 12.97 -9.19
C THR A 705 11.29 11.49 -8.85
N VAL A 706 11.55 10.62 -9.83
CA VAL A 706 11.69 9.17 -9.58
C VAL A 706 12.94 8.88 -8.74
N ALA A 707 14.03 9.63 -8.94
CA ALA A 707 15.25 9.49 -8.15
C ALA A 707 15.02 9.84 -6.67
N GLN A 708 14.28 10.90 -6.38
CA GLN A 708 13.89 11.28 -5.01
C GLN A 708 12.99 10.23 -4.35
N LEU A 709 11.99 9.71 -5.07
CA LEU A 709 11.13 8.62 -4.58
C LEU A 709 11.94 7.36 -4.26
N PHE A 710 12.89 7.00 -5.14
CA PHE A 710 13.79 5.89 -4.91
C PHE A 710 14.65 6.12 -3.65
N ALA A 711 15.16 7.33 -3.46
CA ALA A 711 16.03 7.68 -2.34
C ALA A 711 15.34 7.55 -0.97
N LEU A 712 14.03 7.81 -0.90
CA LEU A 712 13.23 7.68 0.33
C LEU A 712 13.24 6.27 0.94
N ARG A 713 13.66 5.24 0.18
CA ARG A 713 13.89 3.87 0.71
C ARG A 713 14.89 3.81 1.86
N ALA A 714 15.72 4.83 2.03
CA ALA A 714 16.60 4.96 3.19
C ALA A 714 15.83 4.90 4.54
N TYR A 715 14.53 5.23 4.55
CA TYR A 715 13.73 5.37 5.77
C TYR A 715 12.72 4.25 6.05
N TYR A 716 12.40 3.40 5.07
CA TYR A 716 11.48 2.27 5.27
C TYR A 716 12.17 0.91 5.09
N PRO A 717 13.21 0.56 5.89
CA PRO A 717 13.73 -0.79 5.85
C PRO A 717 12.61 -1.79 6.20
N PRO A 718 12.64 -3.02 5.66
CA PRO A 718 11.60 -4.00 5.89
C PRO A 718 11.39 -4.19 7.40
N PRO A 719 10.13 -4.18 7.89
CA PRO A 719 9.86 -4.36 9.31
C PRO A 719 10.44 -5.69 9.81
N LEU A 720 10.89 -5.73 11.07
CA LEU A 720 11.48 -6.94 11.68
C LEU A 720 10.49 -8.13 11.72
N HIS A 721 9.19 -7.85 11.62
CA HIS A 721 8.10 -8.82 11.60
C HIS A 721 7.33 -8.85 10.28
N ALA A 722 7.91 -8.31 9.19
CA ALA A 722 7.27 -8.31 7.88
C ALA A 722 6.96 -9.73 7.43
N THR A 723 5.78 -9.94 6.84
CA THR A 723 5.48 -11.19 6.18
C THR A 723 6.36 -11.35 4.92
N GLU A 724 6.60 -12.59 4.48
CA GLU A 724 7.35 -12.84 3.25
C GLU A 724 6.71 -12.16 2.03
N ALA A 725 5.37 -12.08 2.01
CA ALA A 725 4.61 -11.39 0.98
C ALA A 725 4.89 -9.88 0.94
N GLU A 726 4.94 -9.22 2.10
CA GLU A 726 5.30 -7.79 2.20
C GLU A 726 6.73 -7.53 1.74
N HIS A 727 7.66 -8.39 2.15
CA HIS A 727 9.06 -8.29 1.72
C HIS A 727 9.18 -8.42 0.19
N LYS A 728 8.50 -9.40 -0.40
CA LYS A 728 8.47 -9.62 -1.85
C LYS A 728 7.83 -8.46 -2.60
N ALA A 729 6.74 -7.89 -2.07
CA ALA A 729 6.07 -6.72 -2.67
C ALA A 729 6.99 -5.47 -2.66
N MET A 730 7.68 -5.22 -1.55
CA MET A 730 8.63 -4.11 -1.44
C MET A 730 9.82 -4.29 -2.40
N MET A 731 10.37 -5.51 -2.50
CA MET A 731 11.47 -5.79 -3.44
C MET A 731 11.04 -5.63 -4.90
N ARG A 732 9.80 -6.00 -5.25
CA ARG A 732 9.22 -5.74 -6.57
C ARG A 732 9.08 -4.24 -6.86
N LEU A 733 8.60 -3.45 -5.90
CA LEU A 733 8.49 -2.00 -6.03
C LEU A 733 9.87 -1.36 -6.30
N ILE A 734 10.90 -1.76 -5.53
CA ILE A 734 12.28 -1.29 -5.73
C ILE A 734 12.80 -1.68 -7.11
N ALA A 735 12.59 -2.92 -7.54
CA ALA A 735 13.02 -3.38 -8.86
C ALA A 735 12.31 -2.62 -10.01
N LEU A 736 11.03 -2.28 -9.83
CA LEU A 736 10.27 -1.50 -10.81
C LEU A 736 10.82 -0.07 -10.90
N MET A 737 11.05 0.60 -9.76
CA MET A 737 11.71 1.91 -9.73
C MET A 737 13.10 1.90 -10.38
N GLN A 738 13.91 0.87 -10.12
CA GLN A 738 15.22 0.71 -10.77
C GLN A 738 15.12 0.57 -12.29
N THR A 739 14.14 -0.19 -12.76
CA THR A 739 13.88 -0.36 -14.20
C THR A 739 13.46 0.97 -14.82
N THR A 740 12.54 1.70 -14.19
CA THR A 740 12.11 3.03 -14.65
C THR A 740 13.28 4.02 -14.70
N LEU A 741 14.11 4.07 -13.65
CA LEU A 741 15.33 4.92 -13.62
C LEU A 741 16.28 4.59 -14.77
N ALA A 742 16.46 3.31 -15.11
CA ALA A 742 17.33 2.89 -16.21
C ALA A 742 16.74 3.20 -17.60
N THR A 743 15.42 3.28 -17.74
CA THR A 743 14.77 3.60 -19.03
C THR A 743 14.77 5.09 -19.35
N LEU A 744 14.69 5.97 -18.34
CA LEU A 744 14.52 7.41 -18.56
C LEU A 744 15.67 8.07 -19.35
N PRO A 745 16.96 7.80 -19.07
CA PRO A 745 18.06 8.37 -19.86
C PRO A 745 18.11 7.91 -21.32
N GLN A 746 17.48 6.77 -21.65
CA GLN A 746 17.45 6.24 -23.02
C GLN A 746 16.59 7.11 -23.95
N GLN A 747 15.67 7.89 -23.38
CA GLN A 747 14.80 8.82 -24.08
C GLN A 747 15.36 10.25 -24.11
N MET A 748 16.49 10.51 -23.42
CA MET A 748 17.09 11.84 -23.35
C MET A 748 18.03 12.09 -24.53
N ASN A 749 18.13 13.35 -24.93
CA ASN A 749 19.16 13.76 -25.89
C ASN A 749 20.57 13.76 -25.24
N PRO A 750 21.64 13.60 -26.03
CA PRO A 750 23.02 13.59 -25.52
C PRO A 750 23.41 14.82 -24.69
N SER A 751 22.92 16.01 -25.05
CA SER A 751 23.20 17.24 -24.31
C SER A 751 22.63 17.22 -22.89
N THR A 752 21.41 16.71 -22.71
CA THR A 752 20.80 16.56 -21.37
C THR A 752 21.56 15.53 -20.54
N VAL A 753 21.96 14.40 -21.14
CA VAL A 753 22.72 13.36 -20.42
C VAL A 753 24.07 13.91 -19.94
N ASN A 754 24.75 14.69 -20.77
CA ASN A 754 25.98 15.41 -20.40
C ASN A 754 25.74 16.42 -19.26
N ASP A 755 24.64 17.17 -19.31
CA ASP A 755 24.25 18.11 -18.26
C ASP A 755 23.92 17.39 -16.94
N LEU A 756 23.27 16.23 -16.98
CA LEU A 756 22.99 15.41 -15.81
C LEU A 756 24.30 14.97 -15.12
N LEU A 757 25.29 14.52 -15.90
CA LEU A 757 26.60 14.16 -15.37
C LEU A 757 27.29 15.37 -14.71
N ARG A 758 27.35 16.51 -15.41
CA ARG A 758 28.06 17.72 -14.93
C ARG A 758 27.36 18.40 -13.75
N LYS A 759 26.04 18.59 -13.82
CA LYS A 759 25.28 19.44 -12.88
C LYS A 759 24.76 18.66 -11.66
N GLN A 760 24.58 17.35 -11.76
CA GLN A 760 24.04 16.53 -10.66
C GLN A 760 25.08 15.57 -10.10
N LEU A 761 25.60 14.65 -10.92
CA LEU A 761 26.47 13.58 -10.42
C LEU A 761 27.83 14.07 -9.89
N VAL A 762 28.48 15.01 -10.57
CA VAL A 762 29.78 15.56 -10.14
C VAL A 762 29.69 16.26 -8.77
N PRO A 763 28.74 17.19 -8.52
CA PRO A 763 28.58 17.77 -7.19
C PRO A 763 28.26 16.74 -6.08
N MET A 764 27.46 15.72 -6.39
CA MET A 764 27.12 14.67 -5.42
C MET A 764 28.31 13.78 -5.07
N SER A 765 29.22 13.51 -6.01
CA SER A 765 30.41 12.69 -5.73
C SER A 765 31.39 13.39 -4.78
N ILE A 766 31.54 14.72 -4.90
CA ILE A 766 32.38 15.54 -4.03
C ILE A 766 31.86 15.54 -2.58
N SER A 767 30.55 15.54 -2.39
CA SER A 767 29.89 15.58 -1.07
C SER A 767 29.57 14.19 -0.48
N ALA A 768 29.85 13.10 -1.20
CA ALA A 768 29.47 11.74 -0.80
C ALA A 768 30.07 11.29 0.54
N GLY A 769 31.23 11.84 0.95
CA GLY A 769 31.88 11.53 2.23
C GLY A 769 31.19 12.12 3.47
N GLN A 770 30.42 13.21 3.30
CA GLN A 770 29.74 13.96 4.37
C GLN A 770 28.21 13.84 4.31
N SER A 771 27.69 13.15 3.30
CA SER A 771 26.25 13.06 3.01
C SER A 771 25.50 12.14 3.97
N ASN A 772 24.25 12.51 4.28
CA ASN A 772 23.34 11.67 5.03
C ASN A 772 22.87 10.46 4.18
N ARG A 773 22.21 9.46 4.81
CA ARG A 773 21.75 8.25 4.10
C ARG A 773 20.77 8.51 2.95
N LEU A 774 19.94 9.56 3.06
CA LEU A 774 18.98 9.94 2.02
C LEU A 774 19.72 10.45 0.78
N GLN A 775 20.69 11.36 0.98
CA GLN A 775 21.51 11.91 -0.09
C GLN A 775 22.39 10.83 -0.74
N LEU A 776 22.90 9.86 0.03
CA LEU A 776 23.58 8.67 -0.52
C LEU A 776 22.64 7.80 -1.38
N ALA A 777 21.38 7.63 -0.95
CA ALA A 777 20.39 6.88 -1.72
C ALA A 777 19.92 7.63 -2.98
N LEU A 778 19.91 8.97 -2.95
CA LEU A 778 19.68 9.81 -4.12
C LEU A 778 20.85 9.71 -5.11
N PHE A 779 22.09 9.75 -4.61
CA PHE A 779 23.27 9.56 -5.45
C PHE A 779 23.25 8.19 -6.13
N GLU A 780 22.88 7.16 -5.39
CA GLU A 780 22.68 5.81 -5.90
C GLU A 780 21.59 5.75 -6.98
N ALA A 781 20.50 6.51 -6.86
CA ALA A 781 19.43 6.56 -7.86
C ALA A 781 19.93 7.11 -9.20
N TYR A 782 20.66 8.23 -9.17
CA TYR A 782 21.23 8.84 -10.37
C TYR A 782 22.31 7.97 -11.01
N LEU A 783 23.15 7.31 -10.20
CA LEU A 783 24.14 6.35 -10.72
C LEU A 783 23.45 5.19 -11.44
N ARG A 784 22.36 4.65 -10.90
CA ARG A 784 21.61 3.57 -11.57
C ARG A 784 20.95 4.01 -12.86
N ALA A 785 20.43 5.23 -12.92
CA ALA A 785 19.90 5.77 -14.17
C ALA A 785 21.00 5.83 -15.25
N MET A 786 22.19 6.29 -14.86
CA MET A 786 23.33 6.46 -15.76
C MET A 786 24.14 5.17 -16.02
N ALA A 787 23.89 4.09 -15.29
CA ALA A 787 24.57 2.80 -15.43
C ALA A 787 24.08 1.96 -16.63
N THR A 788 23.59 2.60 -17.69
CA THR A 788 23.11 1.94 -18.90
C THR A 788 24.05 2.20 -20.08
N THR A 789 24.09 1.26 -21.03
CA THR A 789 24.92 1.40 -22.24
C THR A 789 24.49 2.59 -23.09
N SER A 790 23.18 2.84 -23.19
CA SER A 790 22.61 3.98 -23.90
C SER A 790 23.04 5.32 -23.27
N ALA A 791 22.95 5.46 -21.94
CA ALA A 791 23.41 6.66 -21.25
C ALA A 791 24.92 6.88 -21.43
N ALA A 792 25.72 5.83 -21.30
CA ALA A 792 27.16 5.91 -21.52
C ALA A 792 27.50 6.33 -22.97
N ASN A 793 26.80 5.80 -23.97
CA ASN A 793 26.95 6.19 -25.37
C ASN A 793 26.56 7.65 -25.64
N ALA A 794 25.56 8.17 -24.93
CA ALA A 794 25.11 9.56 -25.05
C ALA A 794 26.09 10.58 -24.44
N VAL A 795 26.97 10.16 -23.52
CA VAL A 795 27.96 11.05 -22.91
C VAL A 795 29.10 11.35 -23.89
N SER A 796 29.59 12.59 -23.95
CA SER A 796 30.74 12.92 -24.79
C SER A 796 32.03 12.29 -24.26
N ASP A 797 32.94 11.93 -25.15
CA ASP A 797 34.18 11.22 -24.77
C ASP A 797 35.08 12.09 -23.86
N GLU A 798 35.10 13.40 -24.08
CA GLU A 798 35.78 14.38 -23.22
C GLU A 798 35.25 14.33 -21.77
N LEU A 799 33.93 14.37 -21.57
CA LEU A 799 33.35 14.33 -20.23
C LEU A 799 33.48 12.96 -19.57
N MET A 800 33.45 11.89 -20.38
CA MET A 800 33.69 10.56 -19.87
C MET A 800 35.10 10.43 -19.30
N LEU A 801 36.12 10.94 -19.99
CA LEU A 801 37.50 10.95 -19.47
C LEU A 801 37.64 11.83 -18.22
N ARG A 802 36.97 12.99 -18.20
CA ARG A 802 37.13 13.97 -17.13
C ARG A 802 36.38 13.62 -15.85
N HIS A 803 35.19 13.02 -15.93
CA HIS A 803 34.28 12.94 -14.77
C HIS A 803 33.78 11.53 -14.45
N TRP A 804 33.86 10.57 -15.37
CA TRP A 804 33.24 9.25 -15.16
C TRP A 804 33.87 8.50 -13.99
N VAL A 805 35.20 8.47 -13.94
CA VAL A 805 35.96 7.83 -12.86
C VAL A 805 35.83 8.61 -11.55
N ASP A 806 35.87 9.95 -11.61
CA ASP A 806 35.74 10.85 -10.45
C ASP A 806 34.37 10.74 -9.75
N VAL A 807 33.34 10.37 -10.49
CA VAL A 807 32.00 10.09 -9.95
C VAL A 807 31.94 8.67 -9.37
N ALA A 808 32.52 7.68 -10.05
CA ALA A 808 32.45 6.27 -9.66
C ALA A 808 33.23 5.97 -8.36
N ILE A 809 34.45 6.50 -8.21
CA ILE A 809 35.34 6.15 -7.09
C ILE A 809 34.72 6.52 -5.72
N PRO A 810 34.21 7.74 -5.49
CA PRO A 810 33.59 8.09 -4.21
C PRO A 810 32.37 7.24 -3.87
N ALA A 811 31.62 6.77 -4.87
CA ALA A 811 30.50 5.87 -4.68
C ALA A 811 30.95 4.46 -4.27
N ILE A 812 31.94 3.90 -4.99
CA ILE A 812 32.46 2.54 -4.76
C ILE A 812 33.18 2.41 -3.42
N THR A 813 33.95 3.43 -3.05
CA THR A 813 34.75 3.45 -1.80
C THR A 813 33.92 3.85 -0.57
N ASN A 814 32.64 4.20 -0.74
CA ASN A 814 31.78 4.63 0.34
C ASN A 814 31.50 3.49 1.33
N ARG A 815 31.94 3.65 2.58
CA ARG A 815 31.77 2.63 3.64
C ARG A 815 30.36 2.56 4.23
N TYR A 816 29.50 3.54 3.95
CA TYR A 816 28.19 3.67 4.59
C TYR A 816 27.06 2.96 3.82
N SER A 817 27.25 2.64 2.53
CA SER A 817 26.23 1.99 1.69
C SER A 817 26.84 1.04 0.65
N ALA A 818 26.68 -0.27 0.87
CA ALA A 818 27.06 -1.28 -0.12
C ALA A 818 26.20 -1.20 -1.40
N ALA A 819 24.97 -0.71 -1.30
CA ALA A 819 24.08 -0.55 -2.45
C ALA A 819 24.53 0.60 -3.37
N LEU A 820 25.06 1.68 -2.78
CA LEU A 820 25.73 2.76 -3.52
C LEU A 820 27.01 2.26 -4.17
N ALA A 821 27.82 1.46 -3.46
CA ALA A 821 29.05 0.92 -4.03
C ALA A 821 28.81 0.01 -5.24
N ASN A 822 27.76 -0.83 -5.18
CA ASN A 822 27.33 -1.64 -6.33
C ASN A 822 26.83 -0.75 -7.49
N ALA A 823 26.04 0.29 -7.20
CA ALA A 823 25.58 1.21 -8.26
C ALA A 823 26.73 1.99 -8.91
N GLY A 824 27.74 2.40 -8.12
CA GLY A 824 28.97 3.01 -8.64
C GLY A 824 29.77 2.04 -9.51
N HIS A 825 29.79 0.75 -9.16
CA HIS A 825 30.40 -0.29 -9.98
C HIS A 825 29.66 -0.48 -11.31
N ASP A 826 28.34 -0.61 -11.26
CA ASP A 826 27.49 -0.73 -12.46
C ASP A 826 27.67 0.49 -13.39
N PHE A 827 27.76 1.70 -12.82
CA PHE A 827 28.05 2.94 -13.56
C PHE A 827 29.43 2.93 -14.22
N LEU A 828 30.48 2.50 -13.51
CA LEU A 828 31.82 2.35 -14.09
C LEU A 828 31.83 1.31 -15.23
N ILE A 829 31.12 0.18 -15.04
CA ILE A 829 31.01 -0.88 -16.06
C ILE A 829 30.27 -0.40 -17.32
N ALA A 830 29.30 0.49 -17.18
CA ALA A 830 28.48 0.95 -18.29
C ALA A 830 29.32 1.55 -19.44
N ALA A 831 30.43 2.23 -19.14
CA ALA A 831 31.38 2.71 -20.15
C ALA A 831 32.00 1.57 -20.97
N PHE A 832 32.47 0.51 -20.31
CA PHE A 832 33.01 -0.67 -20.99
C PHE A 832 31.93 -1.37 -21.83
N ARG A 833 30.72 -1.54 -21.29
CA ARG A 833 29.61 -2.19 -22.00
C ARG A 833 29.09 -1.39 -23.20
N ALA A 834 29.37 -0.10 -23.24
CA ALA A 834 29.09 0.77 -24.37
C ALA A 834 30.15 0.65 -25.48
N GLU A 835 31.17 -0.18 -25.31
CA GLU A 835 32.23 -0.49 -26.29
C GLU A 835 33.01 0.76 -26.75
N LYS A 836 32.98 1.83 -25.96
CA LYS A 836 33.68 3.09 -26.28
C LYS A 836 35.18 2.89 -26.34
N TYR A 837 35.82 3.45 -27.37
CA TYR A 837 37.26 3.34 -27.59
C TYR A 837 38.12 3.95 -26.47
N VAL A 838 37.58 4.89 -25.68
CA VAL A 838 38.27 5.46 -24.50
C VAL A 838 38.22 4.56 -23.25
N SER A 839 37.33 3.56 -23.21
CA SER A 839 37.12 2.69 -22.04
C SER A 839 38.37 1.92 -21.56
N PRO A 840 39.26 1.42 -22.45
CA PRO A 840 40.49 0.76 -22.02
C PRO A 840 41.37 1.63 -21.10
N LEU A 841 41.31 2.96 -21.22
CA LEU A 841 42.06 3.89 -20.39
C LEU A 841 41.64 3.86 -18.91
N PHE A 842 40.45 3.34 -18.60
CA PHE A 842 39.97 3.17 -17.22
C PHE A 842 40.44 1.87 -16.56
N ALA A 843 41.01 0.93 -17.32
CA ALA A 843 41.41 -0.39 -16.80
C ALA A 843 42.45 -0.32 -15.66
N PRO A 844 43.48 0.55 -15.69
CA PRO A 844 44.42 0.68 -14.57
C PRO A 844 43.73 1.08 -13.26
N THR A 845 42.79 2.03 -13.32
CA THR A 845 42.01 2.46 -12.15
C THR A 845 41.06 1.36 -11.68
N TYR A 846 40.41 0.66 -12.62
CA TYR A 846 39.55 -0.47 -12.32
C TYR A 846 40.29 -1.58 -11.57
N VAL A 847 41.53 -1.88 -12.00
CA VAL A 847 42.41 -2.84 -11.30
C VAL A 847 42.82 -2.32 -9.93
N ALA A 848 43.28 -1.08 -9.81
CA ALA A 848 43.72 -0.51 -8.53
C ALA A 848 42.59 -0.49 -7.47
N LEU A 849 41.34 -0.31 -7.90
CA LEU A 849 40.16 -0.22 -7.03
C LEU A 849 39.69 -1.59 -6.52
N TYR A 850 39.57 -2.58 -7.41
CA TYR A 850 39.02 -3.90 -7.06
C TYR A 850 40.09 -4.93 -6.70
N ILE A 851 41.34 -4.71 -7.11
CA ILE A 851 42.48 -5.62 -6.96
C ILE A 851 43.67 -4.83 -6.38
N PRO A 852 43.58 -4.33 -5.14
CA PRO A 852 44.64 -3.53 -4.56
C PRO A 852 45.93 -4.34 -4.38
N ASN A 853 47.03 -3.82 -4.95
CA ASN A 853 48.38 -4.35 -4.83
C ASN A 853 49.15 -3.61 -3.73
N ALA A 854 49.17 -4.14 -2.50
CA ALA A 854 50.28 -4.07 -1.53
C ALA A 854 49.82 -4.39 -0.09
N ALA A 855 50.64 -5.21 0.59
CA ALA A 855 50.70 -5.51 2.02
C ALA A 855 49.37 -5.88 2.72
N LEU A 856 49.16 -7.20 2.90
CA LEU A 856 48.32 -7.68 3.98
C LEU A 856 48.82 -7.09 5.30
N GLU A 857 47.89 -6.44 5.99
CA GLU A 857 47.96 -6.02 7.38
C GLU A 857 48.63 -7.11 8.24
N SER A 858 49.82 -6.82 8.76
CA SER A 858 50.38 -7.58 9.89
C SER A 858 49.66 -7.07 11.14
N PRO A 859 48.92 -7.92 11.89
CA PRO A 859 48.26 -7.51 13.12
C PRO A 859 49.24 -7.61 14.28
N ALA A 860 50.31 -6.82 14.29
CA ALA A 860 51.17 -6.67 15.46
C ALA A 860 52.07 -5.44 15.30
N GLY A 861 51.95 -4.49 16.23
CA GLY A 861 52.95 -3.45 16.38
C GLY A 861 54.32 -4.08 16.68
N SER A 862 55.30 -3.84 15.84
CA SER A 862 56.72 -3.86 16.17
C SER A 862 57.49 -3.21 15.03
N GLY A 863 58.34 -2.24 15.36
CA GLY A 863 59.02 -1.37 14.42
C GLY A 863 59.98 -2.10 13.47
N GLY A 864 60.17 -1.51 12.29
CA GLY A 864 61.19 -1.90 11.33
C GLY A 864 60.86 -1.36 9.94
N GLY A 865 61.49 -0.24 9.57
CA GLY A 865 61.17 0.50 8.37
C GLY A 865 61.36 -0.29 7.07
N THR A 866 60.26 -0.54 6.38
CA THR A 866 60.20 -0.50 4.91
C THR A 866 58.94 0.26 4.56
N LEU A 867 59.06 1.28 3.70
CA LEU A 867 57.97 2.12 3.21
C LEU A 867 56.95 1.27 2.43
N GLY A 868 56.08 0.56 3.15
CA GLY A 868 54.89 -0.07 2.59
C GLY A 868 53.96 1.03 2.09
N ARG A 869 53.89 1.19 0.77
CA ARG A 869 53.01 2.16 0.12
C ARG A 869 51.57 1.84 0.52
N GLU A 870 50.94 2.75 1.27
CA GLU A 870 49.55 2.64 1.69
C GLU A 870 48.66 2.43 0.45
N PRO A 871 47.70 1.49 0.47
CA PRO A 871 46.86 1.20 -0.69
C PRO A 871 46.12 2.46 -1.13
N THR A 872 46.11 2.73 -2.44
CA THR A 872 45.53 3.95 -3.03
C THR A 872 44.05 4.14 -2.69
N TYR A 873 43.33 3.04 -2.44
CA TYR A 873 41.91 3.04 -2.09
C TYR A 873 41.66 2.17 -0.85
N PRO A 874 40.63 2.49 -0.04
CA PRO A 874 40.27 1.70 1.13
C PRO A 874 39.78 0.29 0.73
N PRO A 875 39.93 -0.72 1.61
CA PRO A 875 39.48 -2.08 1.32
C PRO A 875 37.96 -2.13 1.14
N LEU A 876 37.51 -2.81 0.08
CA LEU A 876 36.10 -2.99 -0.25
C LEU A 876 35.50 -4.18 0.50
N SER A 877 34.19 -4.12 0.75
CA SER A 877 33.47 -5.24 1.38
C SER A 877 33.41 -6.47 0.45
N VAL A 878 33.37 -7.66 1.04
CA VAL A 878 33.26 -8.94 0.29
C VAL A 878 32.07 -8.94 -0.68
N GLY A 879 30.93 -8.35 -0.29
CA GLY A 879 29.75 -8.29 -1.15
C GLY A 879 29.97 -7.45 -2.42
N VAL A 880 30.77 -6.39 -2.34
CA VAL A 880 31.15 -5.57 -3.51
C VAL A 880 32.13 -6.34 -4.39
N ILE A 881 33.08 -7.09 -3.81
CA ILE A 881 34.01 -7.95 -4.57
C ILE A 881 33.27 -9.11 -5.27
N GLN A 882 32.26 -9.70 -4.64
CA GLN A 882 31.40 -10.70 -5.27
C GLN A 882 30.57 -10.11 -6.42
N HIS A 883 30.14 -8.85 -6.31
CA HIS A 883 29.50 -8.14 -7.40
C HIS A 883 30.47 -7.88 -8.56
N PHE A 884 31.70 -7.46 -8.25
CA PHE A 884 32.82 -7.38 -9.19
C PHE A 884 33.04 -8.68 -9.95
N ALA A 885 33.17 -9.80 -9.24
CA ALA A 885 33.43 -11.11 -9.84
C ALA A 885 32.34 -11.53 -10.86
N ARG A 886 31.08 -11.16 -10.61
CA ARG A 886 29.96 -11.43 -11.53
C ARG A 886 30.03 -10.61 -12.81
N TRP A 887 30.54 -9.39 -12.74
CA TRP A 887 30.50 -8.44 -13.86
C TRP A 887 31.84 -8.26 -14.59
N VAL A 888 32.96 -8.75 -14.05
CA VAL A 888 34.29 -8.59 -14.66
C VAL A 888 34.34 -9.08 -16.11
N ARG A 889 33.57 -10.12 -16.45
CA ARG A 889 33.41 -10.59 -17.84
C ARG A 889 32.80 -9.53 -18.74
N ALA A 890 31.75 -8.84 -18.30
CA ALA A 890 31.09 -7.83 -19.12
C ALA A 890 32.03 -6.65 -19.40
N ALA A 891 32.87 -6.28 -18.43
CA ALA A 891 33.91 -5.27 -18.60
C ALA A 891 34.96 -5.73 -19.62
N CYS A 892 35.56 -6.91 -19.45
CA CYS A 892 36.55 -7.44 -20.39
C CYS A 892 35.99 -7.65 -21.81
N HIS A 893 34.74 -8.10 -21.92
CA HIS A 893 34.08 -8.27 -23.20
C HIS A 893 33.89 -6.95 -23.96
N GLY A 894 33.54 -5.89 -23.23
CA GLY A 894 33.46 -4.53 -23.78
C GLY A 894 34.82 -4.02 -24.23
N ILE A 895 35.87 -4.23 -23.41
CA ILE A 895 37.25 -3.89 -23.76
C ILE A 895 37.67 -4.58 -25.06
N GLU A 896 37.43 -5.88 -25.20
CA GLU A 896 37.81 -6.67 -26.38
C GLU A 896 37.17 -6.17 -27.69
N ARG A 897 36.02 -5.50 -27.61
CA ARG A 897 35.28 -4.98 -28.77
C ARG A 897 35.51 -3.51 -29.08
N CYS A 898 36.24 -2.80 -28.22
CA CYS A 898 36.60 -1.40 -28.47
C CYS A 898 37.39 -1.24 -29.78
N ASP A 899 37.14 -0.15 -30.50
CA ASP A 899 37.90 0.21 -31.70
C ASP A 899 39.35 0.58 -31.35
N SER A 900 40.27 -0.37 -31.59
CA SER A 900 41.69 -0.19 -31.34
C SER A 900 42.34 0.88 -32.23
N THR A 901 41.78 1.14 -33.41
CA THR A 901 42.32 2.11 -34.37
C THR A 901 42.00 3.54 -33.95
N ALA A 902 40.77 3.80 -33.48
CA ALA A 902 40.40 5.10 -32.92
C ALA A 902 41.20 5.44 -31.65
N LEU A 903 41.48 4.44 -30.80
CA LEU A 903 42.33 4.64 -29.62
C LEU A 903 43.78 4.94 -29.99
N ALA A 904 44.34 4.28 -31.01
CA ALA A 904 45.71 4.54 -31.48
C ALA A 904 45.87 5.98 -32.02
N ARG A 905 44.90 6.44 -32.83
CA ARG A 905 44.89 7.80 -33.39
C ARG A 905 44.88 8.92 -32.34
N LEU A 906 44.44 8.65 -31.10
CA LEU A 906 44.48 9.63 -30.02
C LEU A 906 45.91 9.98 -29.56
N PHE A 907 46.84 9.03 -29.67
CA PHE A 907 48.21 9.16 -29.15
C PHE A 907 49.26 9.35 -30.26
N GLU A 908 48.87 9.28 -31.53
CA GLU A 908 49.75 9.57 -32.67
C GLU A 908 49.98 11.09 -32.77
N GLU A 909 51.23 11.51 -32.58
CA GLU A 909 51.54 12.93 -32.44
C GLU A 909 51.59 13.70 -33.79
N GLU A 910 51.93 13.13 -34.95
CA GLU A 910 52.25 13.97 -36.14
C GLU A 910 51.93 13.41 -37.55
N ALA A 911 51.28 12.25 -37.73
CA ALA A 911 51.27 11.58 -39.05
C ALA A 911 50.13 11.93 -40.05
N LEU A 912 49.17 12.79 -39.71
CA LEU A 912 47.97 13.06 -40.55
C LEU A 912 47.79 14.54 -40.95
N ALA A 913 48.86 15.33 -40.96
CA ALA A 913 48.81 16.64 -41.62
C ALA A 913 48.77 16.53 -43.16
N ASP A 914 49.01 15.34 -43.74
CA ASP A 914 49.18 15.15 -45.18
C ASP A 914 48.08 14.32 -45.89
N ASP A 915 47.20 13.63 -45.15
CA ASP A 915 46.05 12.92 -45.73
C ASP A 915 44.75 13.57 -45.21
N GLY A 916 44.02 14.24 -46.09
CA GLY A 916 42.87 15.12 -45.82
C GLY A 916 41.60 14.50 -45.19
N VAL A 917 41.75 13.55 -44.26
CA VAL A 917 40.67 13.00 -43.45
C VAL A 917 40.46 13.92 -42.23
N ALA A 918 39.45 14.78 -42.30
CA ALA A 918 39.06 15.63 -41.19
C ALA A 918 38.76 14.79 -39.93
N MET A 919 39.56 14.98 -38.88
CA MET A 919 39.34 14.35 -37.58
C MET A 919 38.00 14.81 -36.98
N PRO A 920 37.18 13.89 -36.42
CA PRO A 920 35.95 14.26 -35.74
C PRO A 920 36.21 15.24 -34.59
N ALA A 921 35.33 16.24 -34.44
CA ALA A 921 35.45 17.26 -33.39
C ALA A 921 35.55 16.68 -31.96
N SER A 922 34.96 15.50 -31.71
CA SER A 922 35.08 14.80 -30.43
C SER A 922 36.50 14.31 -30.13
N MET A 923 37.24 13.82 -31.13
CA MET A 923 38.63 13.38 -30.97
C MET A 923 39.57 14.55 -30.73
N LEU A 924 39.32 15.71 -31.34
CA LEU A 924 40.09 16.94 -31.10
C LEU A 924 39.96 17.42 -29.64
N ALA A 925 38.74 17.42 -29.10
CA ALA A 925 38.50 17.79 -27.70
C ALA A 925 39.19 16.83 -26.71
N VAL A 926 39.14 15.52 -26.98
CA VAL A 926 39.85 14.51 -26.18
C VAL A 926 41.36 14.69 -26.26
N ARG A 927 41.91 14.97 -27.45
CA ARG A 927 43.35 15.21 -27.63
C ARG A 927 43.83 16.46 -26.87
N HIS A 928 43.04 17.53 -26.86
CA HIS A 928 43.32 18.72 -26.05
C HIS A 928 43.36 18.37 -24.56
N HIS A 929 42.42 17.58 -24.04
CA HIS A 929 42.44 17.16 -22.65
C HIS A 929 43.63 16.26 -22.30
N LEU A 930 43.99 15.30 -23.17
CA LEU A 930 45.19 14.47 -22.98
C LEU A 930 46.50 15.27 -23.07
N ALA A 931 46.49 16.43 -23.73
CA ALA A 931 47.62 17.36 -23.76
C ALA A 931 47.89 18.01 -22.39
N GLU A 932 46.90 18.07 -21.50
CA GLU A 932 47.03 18.60 -20.13
C GLU A 932 47.73 17.61 -19.18
N LEU A 933 47.80 16.32 -19.54
CA LEU A 933 48.48 15.29 -18.75
C LEU A 933 50.01 15.42 -18.83
N SER A 934 50.71 14.95 -17.78
CA SER A 934 52.17 14.96 -17.80
C SER A 934 52.73 14.05 -18.91
N PRO A 935 53.94 14.35 -19.45
CA PRO A 935 54.55 13.54 -20.50
C PRO A 935 54.70 12.06 -20.10
N THR A 936 54.99 11.80 -18.83
CA THR A 936 55.12 10.44 -18.28
C THR A 936 53.79 9.71 -18.19
N GLN A 937 52.70 10.40 -17.84
CA GLN A 937 51.35 9.84 -17.83
C GLN A 937 50.87 9.52 -19.25
N ARG A 938 51.13 10.41 -20.20
CA ARG A 938 50.78 10.21 -21.61
C ARG A 938 51.50 9.00 -22.21
N ALA A 939 52.80 8.86 -21.94
CA ALA A 939 53.61 7.72 -22.39
C ALA A 939 53.21 6.39 -21.71
N ALA A 940 52.59 6.43 -20.53
CA ALA A 940 52.05 5.24 -19.88
C ALA A 940 50.69 4.84 -20.47
N LEU A 941 49.82 5.82 -20.75
CA LEU A 941 48.50 5.59 -21.34
C LEU A 941 48.57 5.13 -22.81
N SER A 942 49.58 5.58 -23.58
CA SER A 942 49.77 5.14 -24.97
C SER A 942 50.10 3.64 -25.10
N LYS A 943 50.54 2.98 -24.01
CA LYS A 943 50.81 1.54 -23.96
C LYS A 943 49.54 0.71 -23.68
N VAL A 944 48.42 1.36 -23.37
CA VAL A 944 47.14 0.71 -23.07
C VAL A 944 46.40 0.43 -24.37
N THR A 945 46.46 -0.83 -24.81
CA THR A 945 45.65 -1.38 -25.90
C THR A 945 44.48 -2.17 -25.33
N PRO A 946 43.42 -2.43 -26.09
CA PRO A 946 42.33 -3.29 -25.65
C PRO A 946 42.81 -4.65 -25.09
N THR A 947 43.70 -5.32 -25.82
CA THR A 947 44.26 -6.61 -25.40
C THR A 947 45.13 -6.48 -24.15
N SER A 948 46.00 -5.47 -24.07
CA SER A 948 46.86 -5.28 -22.88
C SER A 948 46.06 -4.87 -21.64
N ALA A 949 44.97 -4.11 -21.80
CA ALA A 949 44.06 -3.77 -20.72
C ALA A 949 43.33 -5.00 -20.16
N ALA A 950 42.84 -5.90 -21.02
CA ALA A 950 42.23 -7.16 -20.58
C ALA A 950 43.24 -8.08 -19.88
N LEU A 951 44.46 -8.19 -20.41
CA LEU A 951 45.54 -8.98 -19.80
C LEU A 951 46.00 -8.42 -18.45
N LEU A 952 45.95 -7.10 -18.26
CA LEU A 952 46.23 -6.45 -16.98
C LEU A 952 45.25 -6.91 -15.89
N VAL A 953 43.94 -6.99 -16.21
CA VAL A 953 42.91 -7.48 -15.29
C VAL A 953 43.18 -8.93 -14.90
N VAL A 954 43.48 -9.80 -15.88
CA VAL A 954 43.78 -11.23 -15.62
C VAL A 954 45.01 -11.38 -14.74
N SER A 955 46.09 -10.67 -15.06
CA SER A 955 47.35 -10.78 -14.33
C SER A 955 47.21 -10.28 -12.89
N ALA A 956 46.53 -9.15 -12.68
CA ALA A 956 46.27 -8.65 -11.33
C ALA A 956 45.41 -9.60 -10.49
N LEU A 957 44.38 -10.23 -11.08
CA LEU A 957 43.56 -11.23 -10.39
C LEU A 957 44.39 -12.44 -9.94
N PHE A 958 45.26 -12.92 -10.82
CA PHE A 958 46.17 -14.01 -10.51
C PHE A 958 47.11 -13.65 -9.35
N ASP A 959 47.79 -12.50 -9.43
CA ASP A 959 48.71 -12.04 -8.39
C ASP A 959 47.99 -11.92 -7.03
N ARG A 960 46.76 -11.39 -7.03
CA ARG A 960 45.94 -11.26 -5.81
C ARG A 960 45.54 -12.61 -5.23
N LEU A 961 45.20 -13.59 -6.07
CA LEU A 961 44.87 -14.95 -5.63
C LEU A 961 46.08 -15.64 -5.00
N CYS A 962 47.27 -15.51 -5.60
CA CYS A 962 48.52 -16.02 -5.03
C CYS A 962 48.83 -15.38 -3.67
N LEU A 963 48.64 -14.06 -3.53
CA LEU A 963 48.82 -13.36 -2.26
C LEU A 963 47.84 -13.81 -1.17
N LEU A 964 46.55 -13.94 -1.50
CA LEU A 964 45.52 -14.39 -0.56
C LEU A 964 45.75 -15.84 -0.09
N TRP A 965 46.31 -16.68 -0.96
CA TRP A 965 46.65 -18.06 -0.62
C TRP A 965 47.89 -18.17 0.28
N ASN A 966 48.94 -17.40 -0.03
CA ASN A 966 50.19 -17.41 0.75
C ASN A 966 50.04 -16.78 2.15
N SER A 967 48.95 -16.03 2.39
CA SER A 967 48.68 -15.32 3.65
C SER A 967 47.70 -16.03 4.58
N THR A 968 47.40 -17.31 4.33
CA THR A 968 46.49 -18.13 5.17
C THR A 968 47.19 -19.10 6.14
N PRO A 969 47.99 -18.67 7.14
CA PRO A 969 48.26 -19.50 8.31
C PRO A 969 47.11 -19.34 9.31
N GLY A 970 46.01 -20.08 9.09
CA GLY A 970 44.84 -20.09 9.99
C GLY A 970 43.56 -19.63 9.31
N HIS A 971 42.44 -20.32 9.62
CA HIS A 971 41.14 -20.17 8.98
C HIS A 971 40.44 -18.81 9.25
N VAL A 972 40.92 -17.72 8.67
CA VAL A 972 40.20 -16.44 8.68
C VAL A 972 39.13 -16.48 7.58
N LYS A 973 37.86 -16.67 7.98
CA LYS A 973 36.69 -16.76 7.09
C LYS A 973 36.66 -15.68 5.99
N GLY A 974 37.06 -14.45 6.32
CA GLY A 974 37.08 -13.33 5.36
C GLY A 974 38.09 -13.48 4.20
N ALA A 975 39.30 -14.02 4.46
CA ALA A 975 40.30 -14.25 3.41
C ALA A 975 39.85 -15.35 2.44
N ARG A 976 39.21 -16.39 2.96
CA ARG A 976 38.57 -17.45 2.16
C ARG A 976 37.46 -16.89 1.28
N ASP A 977 36.55 -16.09 1.85
CA ASP A 977 35.44 -15.52 1.09
C ASP A 977 35.93 -14.59 -0.05
N LEU A 978 37.00 -13.84 0.18
CA LEU A 978 37.67 -13.02 -0.85
C LEU A 978 38.34 -13.89 -1.93
N PHE A 979 39.06 -14.94 -1.54
CA PHE A 979 39.68 -15.87 -2.48
C PHE A 979 38.63 -16.49 -3.41
N MET A 980 37.53 -16.99 -2.84
CA MET A 980 36.41 -17.55 -3.62
C MET A 980 35.84 -16.54 -4.62
N ALA A 981 35.68 -15.28 -4.22
CA ALA A 981 35.15 -14.22 -5.08
C ALA A 981 36.11 -13.91 -6.24
N TYR A 982 37.40 -13.69 -5.98
CA TYR A 982 38.38 -13.42 -7.04
C TYR A 982 38.58 -14.61 -7.98
N PHE A 983 38.57 -15.84 -7.46
CA PHE A 983 38.69 -17.05 -8.27
C PHE A 983 37.47 -17.23 -9.18
N SER A 984 36.26 -16.95 -8.67
CA SER A 984 35.05 -16.89 -9.47
C SER A 984 35.16 -15.85 -10.60
N GLY A 985 35.70 -14.68 -10.31
CA GLY A 985 35.99 -13.64 -11.30
C GLY A 985 36.96 -14.11 -12.40
N LEU A 986 38.07 -14.73 -12.02
CA LEU A 986 39.06 -15.29 -12.96
C LEU A 986 38.44 -16.35 -13.87
N CYS A 987 37.64 -17.27 -13.31
CA CYS A 987 36.95 -18.29 -14.10
C CYS A 987 35.96 -17.67 -15.10
N ASN A 988 35.23 -16.61 -14.73
CA ASN A 988 34.29 -15.95 -15.62
C ASN A 988 34.97 -15.37 -16.89
N LEU A 989 36.27 -15.11 -16.85
CA LEU A 989 37.09 -14.67 -17.98
C LEU A 989 37.46 -15.79 -18.97
N LEU A 990 37.20 -17.08 -18.66
CA LEU A 990 37.30 -18.16 -19.64
C LEU A 990 36.34 -17.97 -20.83
N GLN A 991 35.31 -17.14 -20.65
CA GLN A 991 34.30 -16.85 -21.65
C GLN A 991 34.61 -15.58 -22.48
N CYS A 992 35.85 -15.08 -22.40
CA CYS A 992 36.39 -14.04 -23.25
C CYS A 992 36.58 -14.52 -24.70
N THR A 993 36.64 -13.57 -25.64
CA THR A 993 36.73 -13.87 -27.09
C THR A 993 38.15 -13.81 -27.63
N ASN A 994 39.03 -13.03 -27.01
CA ASN A 994 40.42 -12.90 -27.43
C ASN A 994 41.24 -14.14 -27.01
N THR A 995 41.91 -14.77 -27.97
CA THR A 995 42.70 -16.00 -27.73
C THR A 995 43.85 -15.79 -26.76
N ALA A 996 44.54 -14.65 -26.80
CA ALA A 996 45.64 -14.35 -25.89
C ALA A 996 45.16 -14.19 -24.44
N VAL A 997 43.98 -13.56 -24.25
CA VAL A 997 43.34 -13.41 -22.93
C VAL A 997 42.94 -14.78 -22.39
N VAL A 998 42.25 -15.60 -23.19
CA VAL A 998 41.81 -16.95 -22.80
C VAL A 998 43.00 -17.84 -22.43
N GLN A 999 44.08 -17.83 -23.23
CA GLN A 999 45.28 -18.62 -22.95
C GLN A 999 45.92 -18.20 -21.61
N ARG A 1000 45.99 -16.89 -21.34
CA ARG A 1000 46.51 -16.39 -20.05
C ARG A 1000 45.63 -16.81 -18.88
N VAL A 1001 44.30 -16.74 -19.01
CA VAL A 1001 43.36 -17.21 -17.97
C VAL A 1001 43.52 -18.70 -17.71
N CYS A 1002 43.61 -19.52 -18.75
CA CYS A 1002 43.85 -20.96 -18.63
C CYS A 1002 45.15 -21.25 -17.87
N ALA A 1003 46.24 -20.57 -18.25
CA ALA A 1003 47.53 -20.70 -17.55
C ALA A 1003 47.45 -20.27 -16.08
N SER A 1004 46.75 -19.18 -15.77
CA SER A 1004 46.56 -18.70 -14.40
C SER A 1004 45.73 -19.66 -13.54
N ILE A 1005 44.64 -20.22 -14.06
CA ILE A 1005 43.83 -21.22 -13.35
C ILE A 1005 44.64 -22.50 -13.13
N GLU A 1006 45.36 -22.96 -14.17
CA GLU A 1006 46.21 -24.14 -14.08
C GLU A 1006 47.32 -23.99 -13.03
N ALA A 1007 47.99 -22.83 -12.99
CA ALA A 1007 48.99 -22.55 -11.96
C ALA A 1007 48.38 -22.54 -10.54
N ILE A 1008 47.19 -21.95 -10.35
CA ILE A 1008 46.51 -21.97 -9.05
C ILE A 1008 46.17 -23.40 -8.63
N GLU A 1009 45.52 -24.17 -9.51
CA GLU A 1009 45.06 -25.52 -9.20
C GLU A 1009 46.21 -26.52 -9.02
N VAL A 1010 47.21 -26.49 -9.90
CA VAL A 1010 48.28 -27.50 -9.95
C VAL A 1010 49.43 -27.18 -9.01
N GLU A 1011 49.79 -25.90 -8.87
CA GLU A 1011 50.98 -25.48 -8.10
C GLU A 1011 50.59 -24.97 -6.71
N HIS A 1012 49.65 -24.04 -6.62
CA HIS A 1012 49.34 -23.38 -5.34
C HIS A 1012 48.43 -24.21 -4.44
N LEU A 1013 47.40 -24.86 -4.99
CA LEU A 1013 46.46 -25.70 -4.22
C LEU A 1013 46.96 -27.14 -3.97
N ARG A 1014 48.22 -27.43 -4.31
CA ARG A 1014 48.81 -28.76 -4.18
C ARG A 1014 48.70 -29.29 -2.75
N GLY A 1015 48.14 -30.49 -2.59
CA GLY A 1015 47.92 -31.13 -1.29
C GLY A 1015 46.58 -30.80 -0.62
N SER A 1016 45.74 -29.96 -1.23
CA SER A 1016 44.38 -29.64 -0.77
C SER A 1016 43.30 -30.25 -1.66
N GLY A 1017 43.33 -31.58 -1.85
CA GLY A 1017 42.48 -32.29 -2.82
C GLY A 1017 40.99 -31.95 -2.73
N ASN A 1018 40.41 -31.89 -1.53
CA ASN A 1018 39.00 -31.53 -1.35
C ASN A 1018 38.65 -30.13 -1.88
N ILE A 1019 39.56 -29.16 -1.77
CA ILE A 1019 39.36 -27.78 -2.25
C ILE A 1019 39.53 -27.74 -3.78
N GLN A 1020 40.55 -28.40 -4.30
CA GLN A 1020 40.77 -28.56 -5.76
C GLN A 1020 39.54 -29.19 -6.44
N PHE A 1021 38.93 -30.23 -5.85
CA PHE A 1021 37.71 -30.84 -6.41
C PHE A 1021 36.50 -29.89 -6.43
N GLN A 1022 36.33 -29.07 -5.38
CA GLN A 1022 35.26 -28.08 -5.34
C GLN A 1022 35.45 -27.00 -6.42
N PHE A 1023 36.68 -26.53 -6.62
CA PHE A 1023 36.97 -25.55 -7.66
C PHE A 1023 36.90 -26.14 -9.06
N LEU A 1024 37.41 -27.36 -9.29
CA LEU A 1024 37.26 -28.07 -10.56
C LEU A 1024 35.79 -28.24 -10.96
N LYS A 1025 34.89 -28.49 -10.01
CA LYS A 1025 33.44 -28.53 -10.27
C LYS A 1025 32.90 -27.18 -10.73
N TYR A 1026 33.36 -26.09 -10.09
CA TYR A 1026 32.98 -24.73 -10.50
C TYR A 1026 33.54 -24.39 -11.89
N VAL A 1027 34.83 -24.65 -12.14
CA VAL A 1027 35.46 -24.46 -13.46
C VAL A 1027 34.72 -25.25 -14.53
N SER A 1028 34.36 -26.53 -14.27
CA SER A 1028 33.54 -27.35 -15.17
C SER A 1028 32.26 -26.62 -15.57
N SER A 1029 31.51 -26.11 -14.58
CA SER A 1029 30.24 -25.42 -14.84
C SER A 1029 30.41 -24.17 -15.70
N VAL A 1030 31.55 -23.47 -15.58
CA VAL A 1030 31.85 -22.30 -16.40
C VAL A 1030 32.25 -22.72 -17.82
N VAL A 1031 33.07 -23.76 -17.96
CA VAL A 1031 33.49 -24.33 -19.25
C VAL A 1031 32.29 -24.84 -20.05
N ASP A 1032 31.32 -25.49 -19.40
CA ASP A 1032 30.08 -25.95 -20.04
C ASP A 1032 29.30 -24.80 -20.69
N ASN A 1033 29.34 -23.62 -20.05
CA ASN A 1033 28.69 -22.40 -20.49
C ASN A 1033 29.48 -21.60 -21.55
N VAL A 1034 30.73 -21.95 -21.85
CA VAL A 1034 31.52 -21.32 -22.91
C VAL A 1034 30.85 -21.56 -24.27
N ARG A 1035 30.79 -20.50 -25.09
CA ARG A 1035 30.26 -20.52 -26.46
C ARG A 1035 31.30 -19.94 -27.42
N GLY A 1036 31.27 -20.36 -28.68
CA GLY A 1036 32.15 -19.85 -29.73
C GLY A 1036 33.38 -20.73 -30.03
N PRO A 1037 34.30 -20.24 -30.87
CA PRO A 1037 35.38 -21.04 -31.45
C PRO A 1037 36.43 -21.51 -30.44
N SER A 1038 36.55 -20.84 -29.30
CA SER A 1038 37.48 -21.19 -28.21
C SER A 1038 37.01 -22.38 -27.36
N LYS A 1039 35.74 -22.82 -27.48
CA LYS A 1039 35.15 -23.86 -26.60
C LYS A 1039 35.93 -25.18 -26.63
N VAL A 1040 36.28 -25.65 -27.82
CA VAL A 1040 36.99 -26.95 -27.99
C VAL A 1040 38.34 -26.91 -27.28
N GLY A 1041 39.12 -25.85 -27.52
CA GLY A 1041 40.43 -25.68 -26.89
C GLY A 1041 40.36 -25.57 -25.36
N ILE A 1042 39.36 -24.85 -24.83
CA ILE A 1042 39.16 -24.73 -23.38
C ILE A 1042 38.71 -26.07 -22.77
N ALA A 1043 37.82 -26.81 -23.44
CA ALA A 1043 37.38 -28.12 -22.95
C ALA A 1043 38.52 -29.14 -22.91
N GLU A 1044 39.35 -29.19 -23.97
CA GLU A 1044 40.55 -30.04 -24.00
C GLU A 1044 41.56 -29.65 -22.91
N TRP A 1045 41.79 -28.35 -22.71
CA TRP A 1045 42.63 -27.85 -21.63
C TRP A 1045 42.09 -28.29 -20.26
N TYR A 1046 40.80 -28.12 -20.01
CA TYR A 1046 40.15 -28.51 -18.76
C TYR A 1046 40.30 -30.02 -18.48
N LEU A 1047 40.08 -30.87 -19.49
CA LEU A 1047 40.26 -32.31 -19.36
C LEU A 1047 41.71 -32.69 -19.03
N LYS A 1048 42.68 -32.05 -19.70
CA LYS A 1048 44.12 -32.24 -19.42
C LYS A 1048 44.49 -31.81 -18.00
N MET A 1049 43.97 -30.67 -17.54
CA MET A 1049 44.18 -30.15 -16.19
C MET A 1049 43.55 -31.08 -15.14
N ASN A 1050 42.29 -31.46 -15.31
CA ASN A 1050 41.58 -32.37 -14.39
C ASN A 1050 42.29 -33.72 -14.26
N LYS A 1051 42.76 -34.29 -15.38
CA LYS A 1051 43.57 -35.51 -15.37
C LYS A 1051 44.85 -35.35 -14.56
N ARG A 1052 45.59 -34.25 -14.72
CA ARG A 1052 46.82 -33.98 -13.94
C ARG A 1052 46.54 -33.85 -12.44
N ILE A 1053 45.46 -33.17 -12.05
CA ILE A 1053 45.09 -33.01 -10.64
C ILE A 1053 44.65 -34.35 -10.03
N HIS A 1054 43.91 -35.17 -10.77
CA HIS A 1054 43.58 -36.55 -10.36
C HIS A 1054 44.84 -37.39 -10.14
N GLU A 1055 45.76 -37.38 -11.10
CA GLU A 1055 47.03 -38.11 -11.00
C GLU A 1055 47.91 -37.62 -9.84
N GLN A 1056 47.88 -36.32 -9.53
CA GLN A 1056 48.62 -35.73 -8.41
C GLN A 1056 48.04 -36.10 -7.04
N ASN A 1057 46.71 -36.19 -6.90
CA ASN A 1057 46.05 -36.47 -5.62
C ASN A 1057 45.89 -37.97 -5.31
N PHE A 1058 45.72 -38.82 -6.33
CA PHE A 1058 45.43 -40.25 -6.15
C PHE A 1058 46.45 -41.20 -6.82
N GLY A 1059 47.44 -40.67 -7.53
CA GLY A 1059 48.46 -41.45 -8.24
C GLY A 1059 47.97 -42.00 -9.59
N LYS A 1060 48.91 -42.38 -10.47
CA LYS A 1060 48.66 -42.79 -11.86
C LYS A 1060 47.76 -44.03 -12.05
N ASN A 1061 47.48 -44.79 -10.99
CA ASN A 1061 46.75 -46.07 -11.02
C ASN A 1061 45.48 -46.08 -10.14
N SER A 1062 44.96 -44.92 -9.73
CA SER A 1062 43.67 -44.85 -9.03
C SER A 1062 42.52 -45.33 -9.93
N LYS A 1063 41.67 -46.24 -9.43
CA LYS A 1063 40.47 -46.76 -10.12
C LYS A 1063 39.20 -45.93 -9.86
N LEU A 1064 39.31 -44.84 -9.10
CA LEU A 1064 38.25 -43.84 -8.92
C LEU A 1064 38.24 -42.86 -10.08
#